data_AF-A0AAW2UDV7-F1
#
_entry.id   AF-A0AAW2UDV7-F1
#
_cell.length_a   1.000
_cell.length_b   1.000
_cell.length_c   1.000
_cell.angle_alpha   90.00
_cell.angle_beta   90.00
_cell.angle_gamma   90.00
#
_symmetry.space_group_name_H-M   'P 1'
#
loop_
_entity.id
_entity.type
_entity.pdbx_description
1 polymer ?
#
loop_
_entity_poly.entity_id
_entity_poly.type
_entity_poly.pdbx_seq_one_letter_code
_entity_poly.pdbx_strand_id
1 'polypeptide(L)'
;MAVERSNNQEFSEDDLFKLTMEKKWQEVVEIYQKHPIAHATKLTKSEETALHIAVSSYHPSRPSHASYIEQMIAFIEENVGHASLTEVLSMQNVNGDTPLHLAAAVGWLEICECIASKHRDLISIRNVKGETPLFIAAHHGKLQAFLCLHELYNKKDRQAAEAEPDESLCRRRDGNTILHSAISGQYFKLAYQIISYYPKLVNFVNVEGESPLHVLARKPNVFKSSSHLGFYDSIIYHCMFVDELRQQKYDPGASQKGYYPTSSDRFNLPENYRTCVAIFLLIWTPISKSILAGFPFCSKQNNCRDDDDDEENQESQIKDAKGKSKDDAIFPANYATCILLFRFAMKIILIVLGVGYWRIREIQEKKERHCHAFEIMSKMIEHYAVSKYKYDNNGQRPVLKPQLEFLEGIEIPDTPPPADEHETGSRTTSLTKHKHKNDNEMDQNKPVEKAPNVLVKKDTPLLVAARMGISEMVKKIISTCPVAIQDQDSNGKNVLLLATENRQTSVFDYLLKTNLPEYMFHQLDDEGNSILHLAAKLGEFQPWRIPGAALQMQWEIKWYKHVKSSVPELFFAHHNTNRETPREIFTRTHQKLVKEGNEWLIKTSESCSVVAALIATVAFATSATVPGGLDQKTGYPILGEETAFDVFSITSLVALCLSVTALVFFLAIITSRCEENDFQVNLPRKLLMGLTCLFASIAGMLLSFCASHTFILTDKLRITAVPIYAVAGIPVTLFAIAQLPLYFDLVWAAFRTVPQRSYKLFSE
;
A
#
# COMPACT_ATOMS: atom_id res chain seq x y z
N MET A 1 39.68 -59.52 -15.18
CA MET A 1 40.73 -59.40 -14.14
C MET A 1 41.35 -58.02 -14.29
N ALA A 2 41.42 -57.12 -13.34
CA ALA A 2 40.87 -57.01 -11.99
C ALA A 2 40.68 -55.49 -11.80
N VAL A 3 39.45 -55.05 -11.49
CA VAL A 3 39.17 -53.67 -11.04
C VAL A 3 38.77 -53.79 -9.58
N GLU A 4 39.43 -52.95 -8.79
CA GLU A 4 39.54 -52.96 -7.35
C GLU A 4 38.18 -52.98 -6.65
N ARG A 5 37.91 -54.11 -5.99
CA ARG A 5 37.17 -54.13 -4.73
C ARG A 5 38.20 -53.91 -3.62
N SER A 6 38.25 -52.72 -3.03
CA SER A 6 38.80 -52.55 -1.69
C SER A 6 38.25 -51.30 -1.02
N ASN A 7 37.54 -51.53 0.09
CA ASN A 7 36.99 -50.60 1.09
C ASN A 7 35.62 -49.95 0.79
N ASN A 8 34.60 -50.78 0.54
CA ASN A 8 33.23 -50.43 0.92
C ASN A 8 33.05 -50.68 2.42
N GLN A 9 33.30 -49.66 3.25
CA GLN A 9 32.49 -49.49 4.46
C GLN A 9 31.18 -48.87 3.96
N GLU A 10 30.12 -49.67 3.89
CA GLU A 10 28.76 -49.16 3.67
C GLU A 10 28.47 -48.12 4.76
N PHE A 11 28.39 -46.86 4.37
CA PHE A 11 27.86 -45.82 5.25
C PHE A 11 26.35 -46.04 5.35
N SER A 12 25.78 -45.88 6.54
CA SER A 12 24.35 -46.01 6.74
C SER A 12 23.65 -44.74 6.25
N GLU A 13 22.83 -44.86 5.20
CA GLU A 13 21.97 -43.77 4.72
C GLU A 13 21.03 -43.28 5.83
N ASP A 14 20.55 -44.21 6.68
CA ASP A 14 19.71 -43.91 7.84
C ASP A 14 20.44 -43.06 8.88
N ASP A 15 21.74 -43.31 9.09
CA ASP A 15 22.56 -42.51 10.00
C ASP A 15 22.78 -41.10 9.44
N LEU A 16 23.11 -40.98 8.14
CA LEU A 16 23.25 -39.67 7.48
C LEU A 16 21.93 -38.90 7.52
N PHE A 17 20.80 -39.55 7.26
CA PHE A 17 19.46 -38.97 7.36
C PHE A 17 19.19 -38.45 8.78
N LYS A 18 19.41 -39.29 9.80
CA LYS A 18 19.17 -38.95 11.20
C LYS A 18 20.02 -37.76 11.65
N LEU A 19 21.33 -37.78 11.37
CA LEU A 19 22.25 -36.70 11.73
C LEU A 19 21.89 -35.37 11.05
N THR A 20 21.46 -35.45 9.78
CA THR A 20 20.99 -34.28 9.02
C THR A 20 19.70 -33.70 9.61
N MET A 21 18.74 -34.54 9.98
CA MET A 21 17.49 -34.11 10.63
C MET A 21 17.71 -33.54 12.04
N GLU A 22 18.67 -34.10 12.79
CA GLU A 22 19.10 -33.60 14.12
C GLU A 22 19.99 -32.34 14.03
N LYS A 23 20.35 -31.89 12.82
CA LYS A 23 21.21 -30.72 12.55
C LYS A 23 22.62 -30.82 13.16
N LYS A 24 23.16 -32.05 13.24
CA LYS A 24 24.52 -32.33 13.73
C LYS A 24 25.55 -32.20 12.61
N TRP A 25 25.74 -30.96 12.12
CA TRP A 25 26.52 -30.68 10.91
C TRP A 25 27.99 -31.08 10.99
N GLN A 26 28.61 -31.05 12.18
CA GLN A 26 29.99 -31.52 12.37
C GLN A 26 30.14 -33.00 11.98
N GLU A 27 29.24 -33.86 12.46
CA GLU A 27 29.24 -35.30 12.19
C GLU A 27 28.90 -35.57 10.71
N VAL A 28 28.01 -34.78 10.12
CA VAL A 28 27.69 -34.84 8.68
C VAL A 28 28.92 -34.49 7.82
N VAL A 29 29.68 -33.45 8.20
CA VAL A 29 30.93 -33.06 7.52
C VAL A 29 31.97 -34.19 7.57
N GLU A 30 32.10 -34.88 8.71
CA GLU A 30 33.01 -36.04 8.83
C GLU A 30 32.61 -37.20 7.90
N ILE A 31 31.31 -37.45 7.73
CA ILE A 31 30.79 -38.45 6.77
C ILE A 31 31.10 -38.01 5.34
N TYR A 32 30.88 -36.73 5.01
CA TYR A 32 31.21 -36.16 3.70
C TYR A 32 32.71 -36.28 3.39
N GLN A 33 33.59 -36.12 4.38
CA GLN A 33 35.03 -36.29 4.17
C GLN A 33 35.40 -37.75 3.83
N LYS A 34 34.75 -38.73 4.48
CA LYS A 34 35.09 -40.16 4.38
C LYS A 34 34.42 -40.89 3.21
N HIS A 35 33.23 -40.46 2.79
CA HIS A 35 32.39 -41.22 1.86
C HIS A 35 31.86 -40.34 0.70
N PRO A 36 32.44 -40.43 -0.52
CA PRO A 36 31.98 -39.65 -1.67
C PRO A 36 30.52 -39.92 -2.08
N ILE A 37 30.01 -41.14 -1.86
CA ILE A 37 28.62 -41.52 -2.20
C ILE A 37 27.61 -40.70 -1.37
N ALA A 38 27.98 -40.30 -0.16
CA ALA A 38 27.14 -39.50 0.73
C ALA A 38 26.77 -38.13 0.11
N HIS A 39 27.61 -37.58 -0.77
CA HIS A 39 27.41 -36.27 -1.39
C HIS A 39 26.18 -36.23 -2.29
N ALA A 40 25.89 -37.35 -2.95
CA ALA A 40 24.84 -37.53 -3.95
C ALA A 40 23.58 -38.23 -3.40
N THR A 41 23.58 -38.61 -2.13
CA THR A 41 22.52 -39.43 -1.53
C THR A 41 21.25 -38.60 -1.33
N LYS A 42 20.11 -39.12 -1.83
CA LYS A 42 18.78 -38.51 -1.65
C LYS A 42 18.16 -39.01 -0.35
N LEU A 43 18.00 -38.11 0.62
CA LEU A 43 17.65 -38.45 2.00
C LEU A 43 16.15 -38.37 2.27
N THR A 44 15.43 -37.47 1.60
CA THR A 44 14.00 -37.22 1.86
C THR A 44 13.12 -37.72 0.73
N LYS A 45 11.81 -37.87 1.00
CA LYS A 45 10.79 -38.11 -0.05
C LYS A 45 10.73 -36.98 -1.09
N SER A 46 11.23 -35.81 -0.74
CA SER A 46 11.38 -34.67 -1.64
C SER A 46 12.67 -34.74 -2.46
N GLU A 47 13.40 -35.87 -2.42
CA GLU A 47 14.67 -36.08 -3.11
C GLU A 47 15.77 -35.07 -2.72
N GLU A 48 15.73 -34.57 -1.48
CA GLU A 48 16.74 -33.62 -1.00
C GLU A 48 18.00 -34.34 -0.55
N THR A 49 19.16 -33.81 -0.93
CA THR A 49 20.46 -34.22 -0.39
C THR A 49 20.74 -33.57 0.97
N ALA A 50 21.73 -34.06 1.71
CA ALA A 50 22.15 -33.41 2.95
C ALA A 50 22.55 -31.94 2.74
N LEU A 51 23.11 -31.60 1.56
CA LEU A 51 23.41 -30.21 1.20
C LEU A 51 22.15 -29.35 1.03
N HIS A 52 21.07 -29.87 0.44
CA HIS A 52 19.79 -29.13 0.36
C HIS A 52 19.23 -28.82 1.76
N ILE A 53 19.35 -29.76 2.70
CA ILE A 53 18.82 -29.59 4.06
C ILE A 53 19.72 -28.68 4.90
N ALA A 54 21.04 -28.79 4.75
CA ALA A 54 21.99 -27.83 5.32
C ALA A 54 21.65 -26.41 4.83
N VAL A 55 21.40 -26.30 3.52
CA VAL A 55 21.10 -25.03 2.86
C VAL A 55 19.63 -24.56 3.05
N SER A 56 18.74 -25.33 3.67
CA SER A 56 17.41 -24.83 4.05
C SER A 56 17.31 -24.53 5.54
N SER A 57 18.18 -25.13 6.35
CA SER A 57 18.15 -25.04 7.81
C SER A 57 19.11 -24.02 8.42
N TYR A 58 19.96 -23.37 7.61
CA TYR A 58 20.87 -22.34 8.09
C TYR A 58 20.18 -21.09 8.62
N HIS A 59 20.83 -20.45 9.58
CA HIS A 59 20.34 -19.25 10.25
C HIS A 59 21.51 -18.28 10.43
N PRO A 60 21.38 -17.00 10.02
CA PRO A 60 22.48 -16.02 10.06
C PRO A 60 23.09 -15.83 11.46
N SER A 61 22.31 -16.02 12.52
CA SER A 61 22.80 -15.94 13.91
C SER A 61 23.75 -17.08 14.33
N ARG A 62 24.03 -18.05 13.45
CA ARG A 62 24.96 -19.17 13.68
C ARG A 62 26.05 -19.18 12.61
N PRO A 63 27.07 -18.30 12.72
CA PRO A 63 28.12 -18.18 11.71
C PRO A 63 28.90 -19.48 11.50
N SER A 64 29.03 -20.33 12.53
CA SER A 64 29.65 -21.66 12.41
C SER A 64 28.94 -22.57 11.41
N HIS A 65 27.64 -22.37 11.17
CA HIS A 65 26.89 -23.20 10.24
C HIS A 65 27.21 -22.89 8.77
N ALA A 66 27.55 -21.63 8.43
CA ALA A 66 28.04 -21.30 7.09
C ALA A 66 29.36 -22.02 6.81
N SER A 67 30.25 -22.06 7.81
CA SER A 67 31.52 -22.78 7.71
C SER A 67 31.34 -24.27 7.45
N TYR A 68 30.32 -24.93 8.04
CA TYR A 68 30.04 -26.33 7.73
C TYR A 68 29.61 -26.54 6.28
N ILE A 69 28.78 -25.66 5.73
CA ILE A 69 28.34 -25.73 4.33
C ILE A 69 29.55 -25.48 3.39
N GLU A 70 30.39 -24.50 3.70
CA GLU A 70 31.63 -24.24 2.97
C GLU A 70 32.59 -25.43 3.01
N GLN A 71 32.74 -26.06 4.19
CA GLN A 71 33.55 -27.29 4.36
C GLN A 71 32.96 -28.45 3.57
N MET A 72 31.64 -28.67 3.59
CA MET A 72 31.00 -29.70 2.77
C MET A 72 31.29 -29.48 1.27
N ILE A 73 31.19 -28.24 0.78
CA ILE A 73 31.48 -27.89 -0.62
C ILE A 73 32.97 -28.11 -0.93
N ALA A 74 33.88 -27.70 -0.03
CA ALA A 74 35.31 -27.89 -0.18
C ALA A 74 35.70 -29.38 -0.24
N PHE A 75 35.11 -30.23 0.62
CA PHE A 75 35.37 -31.67 0.60
C PHE A 75 34.80 -32.36 -0.62
N ILE A 76 33.66 -31.92 -1.17
CA ILE A 76 33.16 -32.43 -2.46
C ILE A 76 34.17 -32.11 -3.57
N GLU A 77 34.72 -30.89 -3.59
CA GLU A 77 35.72 -30.46 -4.57
C GLU A 77 37.02 -31.26 -4.45
N GLU A 78 37.50 -31.50 -3.23
CA GLU A 78 38.73 -32.26 -2.94
C GLU A 78 38.60 -33.76 -3.28
N ASN A 79 37.46 -34.38 -2.98
CA ASN A 79 37.28 -35.83 -3.11
C ASN A 79 36.88 -36.30 -4.52
N VAL A 80 36.13 -35.49 -5.29
CA VAL A 80 35.47 -35.96 -6.52
C VAL A 80 35.85 -35.15 -7.77
N GLY A 81 36.59 -34.05 -7.61
CA GLY A 81 37.05 -33.19 -8.70
C GLY A 81 35.96 -32.26 -9.27
N HIS A 82 36.39 -31.28 -10.09
CA HIS A 82 35.53 -30.19 -10.55
C HIS A 82 34.28 -30.61 -11.34
N ALA A 83 34.34 -31.69 -12.12
CA ALA A 83 33.24 -32.14 -12.98
C ALA A 83 32.10 -32.79 -12.18
N SER A 84 32.43 -33.58 -11.15
CA SER A 84 31.42 -34.20 -10.30
C SER A 84 30.90 -33.25 -9.20
N LEU A 85 31.70 -32.24 -8.80
CA LEU A 85 31.21 -31.12 -8.00
C LEU A 85 30.02 -30.41 -8.69
N THR A 86 30.11 -30.18 -10.00
CA THR A 86 28.99 -29.59 -10.77
C THR A 86 27.75 -30.49 -10.71
N GLU A 87 27.93 -31.79 -10.82
CA GLU A 87 26.83 -32.77 -10.76
C GLU A 87 26.13 -32.72 -9.39
N VAL A 88 26.89 -32.75 -8.28
CA VAL A 88 26.32 -32.66 -6.92
C VAL A 88 25.62 -31.32 -6.68
N LEU A 89 26.21 -30.20 -7.10
CA LEU A 89 25.62 -28.87 -6.94
C LEU A 89 24.42 -28.60 -7.87
N SER A 90 24.30 -29.36 -8.97
CA SER A 90 23.18 -29.29 -9.91
C SER A 90 22.07 -30.28 -9.60
N MET A 91 22.23 -31.16 -8.60
CA MET A 91 21.16 -32.04 -8.15
C MET A 91 19.93 -31.25 -7.76
N GLN A 92 18.78 -31.75 -8.18
CA GLN A 92 17.48 -31.12 -7.97
C GLN A 92 16.62 -31.99 -7.05
N ASN A 93 15.89 -31.33 -6.16
CA ASN A 93 14.82 -31.95 -5.39
C ASN A 93 13.56 -32.16 -6.27
N VAL A 94 12.47 -32.69 -5.70
CA VAL A 94 11.18 -32.93 -6.40
C VAL A 94 10.60 -31.66 -7.04
N ASN A 95 10.88 -30.48 -6.49
CA ASN A 95 10.44 -29.20 -7.06
C ASN A 95 11.35 -28.69 -8.18
N GLY A 96 12.45 -29.39 -8.48
CA GLY A 96 13.48 -28.94 -9.41
C GLY A 96 14.48 -27.94 -8.79
N ASP A 97 14.40 -27.69 -7.48
CA ASP A 97 15.25 -26.71 -6.81
C ASP A 97 16.62 -27.33 -6.52
N THR A 98 17.68 -26.60 -6.90
CA THR A 98 19.07 -26.91 -6.50
C THR A 98 19.41 -26.28 -5.14
N PRO A 99 20.54 -26.61 -4.50
CA PRO A 99 20.96 -25.93 -3.28
C PRO A 99 21.07 -24.40 -3.46
N LEU A 100 21.44 -23.93 -4.66
CA LEU A 100 21.50 -22.51 -4.97
C LEU A 100 20.11 -21.84 -5.02
N HIS A 101 19.06 -22.55 -5.48
CA HIS A 101 17.68 -22.05 -5.41
C HIS A 101 17.26 -21.83 -3.95
N LEU A 102 17.57 -22.79 -3.06
CA LEU A 102 17.26 -22.68 -1.64
C LEU A 102 18.03 -21.54 -0.97
N ALA A 103 19.34 -21.41 -1.23
CA ALA A 103 20.16 -20.32 -0.72
C ALA A 103 19.61 -18.94 -1.16
N ALA A 104 19.19 -18.83 -2.42
CA ALA A 104 18.59 -17.62 -2.98
C ALA A 104 17.22 -17.31 -2.37
N ALA A 105 16.39 -18.32 -2.11
CA ALA A 105 15.06 -18.17 -1.50
C ALA A 105 15.15 -17.60 -0.09
N VAL A 106 16.10 -18.09 0.71
CA VAL A 106 16.30 -17.58 2.08
C VAL A 106 17.09 -16.28 2.07
N GLY A 107 17.99 -16.10 1.10
CA GLY A 107 18.77 -14.89 0.88
C GLY A 107 20.12 -14.89 1.59
N TRP A 108 20.78 -16.04 1.67
CA TRP A 108 22.09 -16.14 2.31
C TRP A 108 23.18 -15.79 1.35
N LEU A 109 23.78 -14.62 1.60
CA LEU A 109 24.73 -14.02 0.69
C LEU A 109 26.00 -14.88 0.58
N GLU A 110 26.58 -15.31 1.71
CA GLU A 110 27.85 -16.05 1.71
C GLU A 110 27.70 -17.40 0.99
N ILE A 111 26.59 -18.10 1.21
CA ILE A 111 26.34 -19.40 0.59
C ILE A 111 26.01 -19.26 -0.91
N CYS A 112 25.28 -18.22 -1.30
CA CYS A 112 25.06 -17.90 -2.71
C CYS A 112 26.40 -17.63 -3.41
N GLU A 113 27.28 -16.84 -2.80
CA GLU A 113 28.61 -16.53 -3.35
C GLU A 113 29.51 -17.78 -3.40
N CYS A 114 29.52 -18.58 -2.35
CA CYS A 114 30.28 -19.83 -2.27
C CYS A 114 29.88 -20.80 -3.38
N ILE A 115 28.58 -21.06 -3.58
CA ILE A 115 28.11 -22.02 -4.59
C ILE A 115 28.26 -21.45 -6.01
N ALA A 116 27.83 -20.20 -6.25
CA ALA A 116 27.83 -19.62 -7.59
C ALA A 116 29.23 -19.24 -8.09
N SER A 117 30.21 -19.06 -7.21
CA SER A 117 31.61 -18.86 -7.60
C SER A 117 32.30 -20.13 -8.12
N LYS A 118 31.82 -21.32 -7.73
CA LYS A 118 32.36 -22.60 -8.20
C LYS A 118 31.94 -22.89 -9.64
N HIS A 119 30.65 -22.76 -9.92
CA HIS A 119 30.09 -23.02 -11.26
C HIS A 119 28.97 -22.04 -11.58
N ARG A 120 29.18 -21.26 -12.63
CA ARG A 120 28.32 -20.14 -12.98
C ARG A 120 27.00 -20.55 -13.63
N ASP A 121 27.03 -21.66 -14.36
CA ASP A 121 25.87 -22.19 -15.08
C ASP A 121 24.76 -22.63 -14.11
N LEU A 122 25.09 -22.85 -12.82
CA LEU A 122 24.12 -23.10 -11.75
C LEU A 122 23.08 -21.98 -11.61
N ILE A 123 23.44 -20.73 -11.95
CA ILE A 123 22.53 -19.57 -11.93
C ILE A 123 21.47 -19.68 -13.03
N SER A 124 21.74 -20.46 -14.09
CA SER A 124 20.84 -20.65 -15.24
C SER A 124 19.91 -21.85 -15.12
N ILE A 125 20.16 -22.75 -14.16
CA ILE A 125 19.33 -23.94 -13.92
C ILE A 125 17.91 -23.49 -13.54
N ARG A 126 16.91 -24.21 -14.05
CA ARG A 126 15.51 -23.94 -13.79
C ARG A 126 14.85 -25.05 -13.00
N ASN A 127 14.03 -24.67 -12.05
CA ASN A 127 13.17 -25.59 -11.32
C ASN A 127 11.93 -26.01 -12.15
N VAL A 128 11.03 -26.82 -11.58
CA VAL A 128 9.81 -27.31 -12.25
C VAL A 128 8.89 -26.17 -12.69
N LYS A 129 8.89 -25.04 -11.99
CA LYS A 129 8.12 -23.84 -12.37
C LYS A 129 8.82 -22.99 -13.43
N GLY A 130 10.05 -23.33 -13.81
CA GLY A 130 10.88 -22.57 -14.73
C GLY A 130 11.61 -21.39 -14.06
N GLU A 131 11.70 -21.37 -12.74
CA GLU A 131 12.37 -20.31 -11.97
C GLU A 131 13.86 -20.61 -11.86
N THR A 132 14.71 -19.60 -12.04
CA THR A 132 16.15 -19.67 -11.78
C THR A 132 16.45 -19.25 -10.33
N PRO A 133 17.65 -19.53 -9.77
CA PRO A 133 18.02 -18.99 -8.46
C PRO A 133 17.94 -17.46 -8.40
N LEU A 134 18.30 -16.77 -9.50
CA LEU A 134 18.15 -15.33 -9.63
C LEU A 134 16.66 -14.91 -9.53
N PHE A 135 15.76 -15.67 -10.17
CA PHE A 135 14.33 -15.44 -10.09
C PHE A 135 13.78 -15.63 -8.68
N ILE A 136 14.20 -16.70 -8.01
CA ILE A 136 13.79 -17.03 -6.64
C ILE A 136 14.21 -15.92 -5.66
N ALA A 137 15.44 -15.39 -5.79
CA ALA A 137 15.89 -14.24 -4.99
C ALA A 137 14.98 -13.02 -5.17
N ALA A 138 14.56 -12.73 -6.42
CA ALA A 138 13.62 -11.67 -6.72
C ALA A 138 12.20 -11.94 -6.17
N HIS A 139 11.74 -13.19 -6.30
CA HIS A 139 10.43 -13.63 -5.83
C HIS A 139 10.27 -13.50 -4.31
N HIS A 140 11.33 -13.74 -3.54
CA HIS A 140 11.34 -13.60 -2.09
C HIS A 140 11.89 -12.25 -1.58
N GLY A 141 12.18 -11.31 -2.48
CA GLY A 141 12.63 -9.96 -2.08
C GLY A 141 14.05 -9.90 -1.50
N LYS A 142 14.90 -10.90 -1.78
CA LYS A 142 16.25 -11.03 -1.23
C LYS A 142 17.23 -10.18 -2.03
N LEU A 143 17.22 -8.88 -1.76
CA LEU A 143 18.01 -7.88 -2.49
C LEU A 143 19.50 -8.22 -2.63
N GLN A 144 20.17 -8.57 -1.54
CA GLN A 144 21.62 -8.83 -1.56
C GLN A 144 21.96 -10.12 -2.32
N ALA A 145 21.18 -11.19 -2.14
CA ALA A 145 21.33 -12.41 -2.91
C ALA A 145 21.10 -12.17 -4.41
N PHE A 146 20.09 -11.36 -4.77
CA PHE A 146 19.85 -10.97 -6.16
C PHE A 146 21.04 -10.21 -6.76
N LEU A 147 21.57 -9.20 -6.06
CA LEU A 147 22.73 -8.42 -6.52
C LEU A 147 23.98 -9.30 -6.68
N CYS A 148 24.23 -10.19 -5.72
CA CYS A 148 25.33 -11.16 -5.77
C CYS A 148 25.23 -12.06 -7.01
N LEU A 149 24.08 -12.70 -7.23
CA LEU A 149 23.86 -13.60 -8.36
C LEU A 149 23.92 -12.86 -9.70
N HIS A 150 23.37 -11.64 -9.78
CA HIS A 150 23.44 -10.80 -10.98
C HIS A 150 24.89 -10.47 -11.36
N GLU A 151 25.69 -9.97 -10.42
CA GLU A 151 27.10 -9.66 -10.64
C GLU A 151 27.91 -10.91 -10.96
N LEU A 152 27.70 -11.98 -10.18
CA LEU A 152 28.37 -13.24 -10.39
C LEU A 152 28.03 -13.86 -11.72
N TYR A 153 26.88 -13.61 -12.35
CA TYR A 153 26.58 -14.04 -13.70
C TYR A 153 27.23 -13.14 -14.77
N ASN A 154 27.30 -11.82 -14.54
CA ASN A 154 27.75 -10.83 -15.53
C ASN A 154 29.27 -10.57 -15.59
N LYS A 155 30.07 -10.88 -14.57
CA LYS A 155 31.56 -10.76 -14.59
C LYS A 155 32.34 -11.43 -15.78
N LYS A 156 31.71 -12.13 -16.76
CA LYS A 156 32.44 -12.78 -17.88
C LYS A 156 33.03 -11.73 -18.83
N ASP A 157 32.40 -10.57 -18.90
CA ASP A 157 32.55 -9.65 -20.01
C ASP A 157 33.23 -8.35 -19.58
N ARG A 158 34.44 -8.43 -19.00
CA ARG A 158 35.28 -7.23 -18.83
C ARG A 158 35.69 -6.57 -20.17
N GLN A 159 35.51 -7.27 -21.30
CA GLN A 159 35.66 -6.70 -22.65
C GLN A 159 34.32 -6.33 -23.31
N ALA A 160 33.17 -6.63 -22.70
CA ALA A 160 31.85 -6.24 -23.19
C ALA A 160 31.01 -5.59 -22.08
N ALA A 161 31.51 -4.48 -21.55
CA ALA A 161 30.73 -3.57 -20.68
C ALA A 161 29.48 -2.99 -21.40
N GLU A 162 29.29 -3.30 -22.68
CA GLU A 162 28.15 -2.96 -23.53
C GLU A 162 27.26 -4.18 -23.88
N ALA A 163 27.54 -5.38 -23.36
CA ALA A 163 26.69 -6.54 -23.60
C ALA A 163 25.34 -6.36 -22.89
N GLU A 164 24.25 -6.46 -23.65
CA GLU A 164 22.89 -6.44 -23.12
C GLU A 164 22.69 -7.60 -22.12
N PRO A 165 22.03 -7.35 -20.98
CA PRO A 165 21.85 -8.36 -19.94
C PRO A 165 21.00 -9.53 -20.47
N ASP A 166 21.35 -10.78 -20.10
CA ASP A 166 20.56 -11.95 -20.52
C ASP A 166 19.19 -11.96 -19.82
N GLU A 167 18.16 -11.60 -20.58
CA GLU A 167 16.77 -11.55 -20.15
C GLU A 167 16.14 -12.94 -20.03
N SER A 168 16.78 -13.99 -20.57
CA SER A 168 16.27 -15.36 -20.52
C SER A 168 16.08 -15.82 -19.07
N LEU A 169 17.05 -15.51 -18.18
CA LEU A 169 17.05 -15.89 -16.77
C LEU A 169 15.91 -15.29 -15.95
N CYS A 170 15.29 -14.24 -16.48
CA CYS A 170 14.38 -13.37 -15.75
C CYS A 170 12.90 -13.77 -15.88
N ARG A 171 12.58 -14.85 -16.60
CA ARG A 171 11.20 -15.24 -16.95
C ARG A 171 10.85 -16.66 -16.50
N ARG A 172 9.67 -16.82 -15.88
CA ARG A 172 9.08 -18.09 -15.42
C ARG A 172 8.17 -18.71 -16.49
N ARG A 173 7.77 -19.98 -16.32
CA ARG A 173 6.91 -20.73 -17.27
C ARG A 173 5.54 -20.08 -17.53
N ASP A 174 4.95 -19.41 -16.55
CA ASP A 174 3.69 -18.65 -16.68
C ASP A 174 3.89 -17.25 -17.31
N GLY A 175 5.09 -16.95 -17.76
CA GLY A 175 5.46 -15.68 -18.37
C GLY A 175 5.72 -14.54 -17.38
N ASN A 176 5.55 -14.75 -16.07
CA ASN A 176 5.91 -13.74 -15.09
C ASN A 176 7.43 -13.50 -15.11
N THR A 177 7.83 -12.23 -15.05
CA THR A 177 9.24 -11.85 -14.92
C THR A 177 9.62 -11.59 -13.47
N ILE A 178 10.92 -11.50 -13.18
CA ILE A 178 11.44 -11.09 -11.87
C ILE A 178 10.85 -9.75 -11.40
N LEU A 179 10.54 -8.84 -12.34
CA LEU A 179 9.93 -7.55 -12.03
C LEU A 179 8.46 -7.69 -11.62
N HIS A 180 7.69 -8.59 -12.26
CA HIS A 180 6.32 -8.91 -11.84
C HIS A 180 6.32 -9.43 -10.39
N SER A 181 7.20 -10.39 -10.09
CA SER A 181 7.32 -10.97 -8.75
C SER A 181 7.74 -9.93 -7.71
N ALA A 182 8.75 -9.11 -8.01
CA ALA A 182 9.23 -8.08 -7.08
C ALA A 182 8.16 -7.02 -6.76
N ILE A 183 7.40 -6.57 -7.76
CA ILE A 183 6.27 -5.64 -7.56
C ILE A 183 5.11 -6.30 -6.83
N SER A 184 4.80 -7.56 -7.17
CA SER A 184 3.74 -8.32 -6.52
C SER A 184 4.02 -8.48 -5.01
N GLY A 185 5.28 -8.75 -4.65
CA GLY A 185 5.77 -8.82 -3.26
C GLY A 185 6.02 -7.45 -2.60
N GLN A 186 5.80 -6.33 -3.29
CA GLN A 186 6.07 -4.96 -2.81
C GLN A 186 7.55 -4.72 -2.43
N TYR A 187 8.47 -5.45 -3.04
CA TYR A 187 9.92 -5.32 -2.83
C TYR A 187 10.48 -4.16 -3.68
N PHE A 188 10.00 -2.94 -3.42
CA PHE A 188 10.25 -1.79 -4.27
C PHE A 188 11.75 -1.48 -4.45
N LYS A 189 12.56 -1.54 -3.39
CA LYS A 189 14.01 -1.35 -3.49
C LYS A 189 14.64 -2.31 -4.51
N LEU A 190 14.21 -3.57 -4.50
CA LEU A 190 14.67 -4.59 -5.44
C LEU A 190 14.11 -4.38 -6.85
N ALA A 191 12.82 -4.08 -6.98
CA ALA A 191 12.22 -3.74 -8.26
C ALA A 191 12.92 -2.55 -8.94
N TYR A 192 13.35 -1.55 -8.17
CA TYR A 192 14.14 -0.42 -8.69
C TYR A 192 15.51 -0.87 -9.24
N GLN A 193 16.22 -1.77 -8.54
CA GLN A 193 17.46 -2.34 -9.07
C GLN A 193 17.19 -3.15 -10.35
N ILE A 194 16.14 -3.98 -10.36
CA ILE A 194 15.75 -4.77 -11.53
C ILE A 194 15.48 -3.88 -12.75
N ILE A 195 14.73 -2.78 -12.60
CA ILE A 195 14.47 -1.84 -13.70
C ILE A 195 15.77 -1.19 -14.19
N SER A 196 16.71 -0.92 -13.27
CA SER A 196 17.99 -0.29 -13.60
C SER A 196 18.93 -1.23 -14.37
N TYR A 197 18.93 -2.52 -14.01
CA TYR A 197 19.75 -3.53 -14.68
C TYR A 197 19.09 -4.13 -15.92
N TYR A 198 17.76 -4.27 -15.93
CA TYR A 198 16.99 -4.94 -16.98
C TYR A 198 15.80 -4.08 -17.45
N PRO A 199 16.04 -2.94 -18.13
CA PRO A 199 15.01 -1.96 -18.47
C PRO A 199 13.92 -2.51 -19.42
N LYS A 200 14.23 -3.49 -20.29
CA LYS A 200 13.25 -4.05 -21.23
C LYS A 200 12.15 -4.87 -20.56
N LEU A 201 12.40 -5.40 -19.34
CA LEU A 201 11.42 -6.18 -18.59
C LEU A 201 10.15 -5.40 -18.25
N VAL A 202 10.20 -4.06 -18.28
CA VAL A 202 9.04 -3.18 -18.09
C VAL A 202 7.94 -3.44 -19.14
N ASN A 203 8.31 -3.91 -20.33
CA ASN A 203 7.39 -4.13 -21.45
C ASN A 203 6.92 -5.58 -21.57
N PHE A 204 7.51 -6.50 -20.80
CA PHE A 204 7.20 -7.92 -20.91
C PHE A 204 5.82 -8.18 -20.31
N VAL A 205 5.08 -9.08 -20.93
CA VAL A 205 3.76 -9.50 -20.45
C VAL A 205 3.77 -10.97 -20.08
N ASN A 206 3.03 -11.31 -19.02
CA ASN A 206 2.81 -12.70 -18.63
C ASN A 206 1.77 -13.39 -19.52
N VAL A 207 1.45 -14.66 -19.26
CA VAL A 207 0.42 -15.41 -20.02
C VAL A 207 -0.96 -14.74 -19.90
N GLU A 208 -1.23 -14.07 -18.78
CA GLU A 208 -2.42 -13.27 -18.58
C GLU A 208 -2.39 -11.93 -19.34
N GLY A 209 -1.33 -11.60 -20.07
CA GLY A 209 -1.18 -10.35 -20.83
C GLY A 209 -0.92 -9.13 -19.96
N GLU A 210 -0.62 -9.34 -18.68
CA GLU A 210 -0.32 -8.26 -17.75
C GLU A 210 1.16 -7.89 -17.84
N SER A 211 1.42 -6.58 -17.90
CA SER A 211 2.76 -6.02 -17.71
C SER A 211 3.02 -5.69 -16.23
N PRO A 212 4.28 -5.42 -15.82
CA PRO A 212 4.58 -5.04 -14.45
C PRO A 212 3.81 -3.80 -13.97
N LEU A 213 3.47 -2.89 -14.88
CA LEU A 213 2.65 -1.72 -14.57
C LEU A 213 1.19 -2.08 -14.26
N HIS A 214 0.62 -3.12 -14.88
CA HIS A 214 -0.70 -3.64 -14.52
C HIS A 214 -0.70 -4.21 -13.10
N VAL A 215 0.32 -5.02 -12.76
CA VAL A 215 0.47 -5.59 -11.41
C VAL A 215 0.58 -4.49 -10.35
N LEU A 216 1.31 -3.40 -10.65
CA LEU A 216 1.40 -2.24 -9.76
C LEU A 216 0.06 -1.49 -9.66
N ALA A 217 -0.66 -1.32 -10.78
CA ALA A 217 -1.97 -0.67 -10.81
C ALA A 217 -3.04 -1.44 -10.02
N ARG A 218 -2.92 -2.77 -9.90
CA ARG A 218 -3.80 -3.60 -9.06
C ARG A 218 -3.52 -3.48 -7.55
N LYS A 219 -2.54 -2.67 -7.14
CA LYS A 219 -2.19 -2.44 -5.72
C LYS A 219 -2.43 -0.99 -5.28
N PRO A 220 -3.69 -0.54 -5.16
CA PRO A 220 -3.99 0.85 -4.79
C PRO A 220 -3.40 1.26 -3.43
N ASN A 221 -3.26 0.33 -2.47
CA ASN A 221 -2.71 0.60 -1.14
C ASN A 221 -1.25 1.09 -1.12
N VAL A 222 -0.51 0.93 -2.22
CA VAL A 222 0.89 1.40 -2.31
C VAL A 222 0.99 2.84 -2.79
N PHE A 223 -0.12 3.52 -3.09
CA PHE A 223 -0.13 4.91 -3.54
C PHE A 223 -0.88 5.82 -2.58
N LYS A 224 -0.39 7.06 -2.39
CA LYS A 224 -1.00 8.03 -1.46
C LYS A 224 -2.45 8.36 -1.83
N SER A 225 -2.77 8.56 -3.12
CA SER A 225 -4.14 8.90 -3.54
C SER A 225 -5.18 7.82 -3.21
N SER A 226 -4.72 6.59 -3.11
CA SER A 226 -5.54 5.41 -2.81
C SER A 226 -5.39 4.94 -1.36
N SER A 227 -4.48 5.55 -0.60
CA SER A 227 -4.21 5.28 0.81
C SER A 227 -4.60 6.45 1.69
N HIS A 228 -5.62 6.25 2.52
CA HIS A 228 -6.07 7.28 3.44
C HIS A 228 -5.16 7.39 4.68
N LEU A 229 -5.02 8.62 5.19
CA LEU A 229 -4.29 8.97 6.40
C LEU A 229 -5.28 9.76 7.27
N GLY A 230 -5.52 9.34 8.52
CA GLY A 230 -6.36 10.10 9.45
C GLY A 230 -5.82 11.51 9.66
N PHE A 231 -6.60 12.41 10.27
CA PHE A 231 -6.16 13.80 10.49
C PHE A 231 -4.77 13.89 11.13
N TYR A 232 -4.58 13.15 12.24
CA TYR A 232 -3.27 13.06 12.91
C TYR A 232 -2.23 12.33 12.07
N ASP A 233 -2.59 11.22 11.42
CA ASP A 233 -1.64 10.46 10.60
C ASP A 233 -1.14 11.25 9.39
N SER A 234 -2.00 12.13 8.85
CA SER A 234 -1.68 13.02 7.74
C SER A 234 -0.63 14.05 8.17
N ILE A 235 -0.77 14.64 9.36
CA ILE A 235 0.25 15.55 9.90
C ILE A 235 1.59 14.81 10.02
N ILE A 236 1.59 13.62 10.64
CA ILE A 236 2.79 12.78 10.79
C ILE A 236 3.40 12.45 9.43
N TYR A 237 2.57 12.04 8.48
CA TYR A 237 2.97 11.70 7.13
C TYR A 237 3.66 12.88 6.43
N HIS A 238 3.14 14.10 6.54
CA HIS A 238 3.76 15.27 5.90
C HIS A 238 5.05 15.69 6.60
N CYS A 239 5.19 15.45 7.91
CA CYS A 239 6.39 15.79 8.68
C CYS A 239 7.55 14.80 8.52
N MET A 240 7.31 13.60 7.98
CA MET A 240 8.38 12.62 7.71
C MET A 240 9.04 12.88 6.36
N PHE A 241 10.27 12.41 6.17
CA PHE A 241 10.97 12.48 4.88
C PHE A 241 11.50 11.09 4.56
N VAL A 242 11.37 10.67 3.31
CA VAL A 242 11.84 9.38 2.78
C VAL A 242 13.00 9.67 1.84
N ASP A 243 14.07 8.88 1.96
CA ASP A 243 15.23 9.01 1.09
C ASP A 243 14.91 8.36 -0.28
N GLU A 244 15.31 9.02 -1.37
CA GLU A 244 15.06 8.55 -2.74
C GLU A 244 15.81 7.25 -3.04
N LEU A 245 15.24 6.40 -3.91
CA LEU A 245 15.88 5.16 -4.33
C LEU A 245 17.09 5.44 -5.23
N ARG A 246 18.26 4.98 -4.80
CA ARG A 246 19.51 5.04 -5.58
C ARG A 246 19.91 3.65 -6.05
N GLN A 247 20.56 3.60 -7.22
CA GLN A 247 21.13 2.35 -7.71
C GLN A 247 22.21 1.86 -6.73
N GLN A 248 22.14 0.58 -6.36
CA GLN A 248 23.08 -0.04 -5.45
C GLN A 248 23.96 -1.00 -6.24
N LYS A 249 25.27 -0.81 -6.15
CA LYS A 249 26.24 -1.80 -6.60
C LYS A 249 26.40 -2.86 -5.52
N TYR A 250 26.75 -4.08 -5.94
CA TYR A 250 27.11 -5.13 -5.00
C TYR A 250 28.31 -4.72 -4.16
N ASP A 251 28.18 -4.84 -2.84
CA ASP A 251 29.26 -4.65 -1.88
C ASP A 251 29.56 -6.00 -1.20
N PRO A 252 30.70 -6.65 -1.51
CA PRO A 252 31.10 -7.92 -0.90
C PRO A 252 31.21 -7.86 0.64
N GLY A 253 31.33 -6.66 1.23
CA GLY A 253 31.41 -6.46 2.68
C GLY A 253 30.07 -6.33 3.41
N ALA A 254 28.93 -6.42 2.71
CA ALA A 254 27.61 -6.22 3.30
C ALA A 254 27.19 -7.33 4.29
N SER A 255 27.77 -8.54 4.20
CA SER A 255 27.51 -9.69 5.08
C SER A 255 27.79 -9.40 6.56
N GLN A 256 28.75 -8.53 6.87
CA GLN A 256 29.09 -8.16 8.26
C GLN A 256 28.14 -7.10 8.86
N LYS A 257 27.36 -6.40 8.02
CA LYS A 257 26.34 -5.43 8.45
C LYS A 257 24.98 -6.08 8.34
N GLY A 258 24.66 -6.98 9.29
CA GLY A 258 23.30 -7.47 9.45
C GLY A 258 22.32 -6.30 9.45
N TYR A 259 21.29 -6.35 8.60
CA TYR A 259 20.25 -5.31 8.55
C TYR A 259 19.33 -5.44 9.77
N TYR A 260 19.87 -5.09 10.92
CA TYR A 260 19.14 -4.42 11.97
C TYR A 260 19.58 -2.95 11.85
N PRO A 261 18.67 -1.97 11.92
CA PRO A 261 19.12 -0.63 12.21
C PRO A 261 19.70 -0.67 13.64
N THR A 262 20.99 -0.92 13.77
CA THR A 262 21.71 -0.67 15.01
C THR A 262 21.50 0.81 15.30
N SER A 263 20.90 1.07 16.45
CA SER A 263 20.61 2.41 16.96
C SER A 263 21.86 3.28 17.15
N SER A 264 23.06 2.75 16.87
CA SER A 264 24.36 3.39 17.09
C SER A 264 24.93 4.13 15.87
N ASP A 265 24.46 3.88 14.64
CA ASP A 265 24.93 4.61 13.44
C ASP A 265 24.05 5.82 13.08
N ARG A 266 23.08 6.15 13.95
CA ARG A 266 22.53 7.51 13.96
C ARG A 266 23.12 8.24 15.16
N PHE A 267 23.64 9.43 14.86
CA PHE A 267 23.97 10.51 15.79
C PHE A 267 25.42 10.59 16.29
N ASN A 268 26.40 10.68 15.38
CA ASN A 268 27.54 11.58 15.63
C ASN A 268 27.07 13.00 15.31
N LEU A 269 26.59 13.72 16.33
CA LEU A 269 26.29 15.14 16.23
C LEU A 269 27.60 15.92 16.33
N PRO A 270 27.94 16.79 15.35
CA PRO A 270 28.93 17.84 15.57
C PRO A 270 28.57 18.73 16.78
N GLU A 271 29.56 19.37 17.40
CA GLU A 271 29.39 20.16 18.64
C GLU A 271 28.39 21.33 18.53
N ASN A 272 28.06 21.77 17.32
CA ASN A 272 27.10 22.86 17.05
C ASN A 272 25.63 22.49 17.30
N TYR A 273 25.31 21.25 17.69
CA TYR A 273 23.95 20.82 18.01
C TYR A 273 23.48 21.18 19.43
N ARG A 274 24.38 21.58 20.35
CA ARG A 274 23.99 21.96 21.73
C ARG A 274 22.99 23.11 21.77
N THR A 275 23.15 24.09 20.89
CA THR A 275 22.33 25.31 20.86
C THR A 275 20.90 25.04 20.39
N CYS A 276 20.72 24.17 19.39
CA CYS A 276 19.39 23.83 18.88
C CYS A 276 18.59 22.96 19.86
N VAL A 277 19.28 22.06 20.58
CA VAL A 277 18.68 21.28 21.67
C VAL A 277 18.31 22.18 22.86
N ALA A 278 19.16 23.16 23.20
CA ALA A 278 18.87 24.15 24.25
C ALA A 278 17.68 25.05 23.92
N ILE A 279 17.54 25.51 22.67
CA ILE A 279 16.38 26.29 22.20
C ILE A 279 15.10 25.45 22.25
N PHE A 280 15.16 24.18 21.81
CA PHE A 280 14.02 23.26 21.87
C PHE A 280 13.57 22.98 23.32
N LEU A 281 14.52 22.78 24.25
CA LEU A 281 14.23 22.65 25.68
C LEU A 281 13.68 23.95 26.28
N LEU A 282 14.17 25.12 25.87
CA LEU A 282 13.64 26.42 26.29
C LEU A 282 12.17 26.63 25.87
N ILE A 283 11.79 26.17 24.67
CA ILE A 283 10.41 26.28 24.16
C ILE A 283 9.48 25.24 24.83
N TRP A 284 10.00 24.07 25.22
CA TRP A 284 9.20 22.97 25.78
C TRP A 284 9.06 23.00 27.32
N THR A 285 10.04 23.58 28.02
CA THR A 285 10.04 23.69 29.49
C THR A 285 8.83 24.42 30.12
N PRO A 286 8.12 25.35 29.46
CA PRO A 286 6.87 25.91 29.99
C PRO A 286 5.70 24.90 29.93
N ILE A 287 5.71 23.98 28.96
CA ILE A 287 4.62 23.00 28.72
C ILE A 287 4.82 21.76 29.61
N SER A 288 6.07 21.36 29.87
CA SER A 288 6.38 20.18 30.70
C SER A 288 6.36 20.44 32.21
N LYS A 289 6.40 21.70 32.66
CA LYS A 289 6.38 22.07 34.08
C LYS A 289 5.03 21.78 34.78
N SER A 290 3.98 21.41 34.04
CA SER A 290 2.71 20.96 34.61
C SER A 290 2.56 19.44 34.74
N ILE A 291 3.47 18.62 34.16
CA ILE A 291 3.27 17.15 34.08
C ILE A 291 4.39 16.32 34.73
N LEU A 292 5.59 16.87 34.94
CA LEU A 292 6.73 16.10 35.51
C LEU A 292 7.44 16.86 36.64
N ALA A 293 6.74 17.07 37.76
CA ALA A 293 7.38 17.38 39.04
C ALA A 293 7.80 16.07 39.71
N GLY A 294 8.99 15.55 39.40
CA GLY A 294 9.52 14.40 40.14
C GLY A 294 10.62 13.57 39.50
N PHE A 295 11.67 14.16 38.91
CA PHE A 295 12.94 13.44 38.70
C PHE A 295 14.12 14.42 38.70
N PRO A 296 15.09 14.31 39.64
CA PRO A 296 16.32 15.07 39.59
C PRO A 296 17.38 14.32 38.77
N PHE A 297 17.91 14.93 37.72
CA PHE A 297 19.10 14.41 37.03
C PHE A 297 20.32 15.25 37.39
N CYS A 298 21.35 14.59 37.92
CA CYS A 298 22.57 15.18 38.45
C CYS A 298 23.58 15.38 37.31
N SER A 299 24.06 16.61 37.11
CA SER A 299 25.16 16.91 36.20
C SER A 299 26.50 16.72 36.92
N LYS A 300 27.33 15.78 36.47
CA LYS A 300 28.78 15.80 36.74
C LYS A 300 29.52 16.25 35.50
N GLN A 301 30.07 17.45 35.62
CA GLN A 301 31.03 18.09 34.75
C GLN A 301 32.40 17.45 34.99
N ASN A 302 33.15 17.13 33.93
CA ASN A 302 34.58 16.91 34.03
C ASN A 302 35.28 17.75 32.96
N ASN A 303 36.21 18.57 33.46
CA ASN A 303 37.10 19.49 32.76
C ASN A 303 38.14 18.76 31.90
N CYS A 304 38.61 19.43 30.85
CA CYS A 304 40.03 19.68 30.51
C CYS A 304 40.01 20.68 29.33
N ARG A 305 40.29 21.96 29.61
CA ARG A 305 41.58 22.67 29.47
C ARG A 305 41.77 23.25 28.07
N ASP A 306 41.59 24.56 28.01
CA ASP A 306 42.09 25.48 26.99
C ASP A 306 43.61 25.36 26.87
N ASP A 307 44.13 25.55 25.65
CA ASP A 307 45.33 26.34 25.40
C ASP A 307 45.26 26.81 23.92
N ASP A 308 45.37 28.13 23.78
CA ASP A 308 45.52 28.89 22.53
C ASP A 308 46.84 28.53 21.82
N ASP A 309 46.90 28.71 20.49
CA ASP A 309 47.93 29.53 19.81
C ASP A 309 47.85 29.41 18.27
N ASP A 310 47.75 30.61 17.67
CA ASP A 310 48.34 31.11 16.43
C ASP A 310 47.93 30.62 15.02
N GLU A 311 47.31 31.59 14.31
CA GLU A 311 47.37 31.76 12.86
C GLU A 311 48.83 32.04 12.41
N GLU A 312 49.33 31.33 11.40
CA GLU A 312 49.96 32.00 10.25
C GLU A 312 50.04 31.13 8.99
N ASN A 313 49.73 31.81 7.88
CA ASN A 313 49.74 31.44 6.47
C ASN A 313 50.87 30.51 5.98
N GLN A 314 50.51 29.63 5.03
CA GLN A 314 51.22 29.57 3.74
C GLN A 314 50.30 29.11 2.60
N GLU A 315 49.93 30.08 1.75
CA GLU A 315 49.48 29.84 0.37
C GLU A 315 50.62 29.23 -0.46
N SER A 316 50.34 28.13 -1.14
CA SER A 316 50.71 27.81 -2.54
C SER A 316 50.28 26.34 -2.78
N GLN A 317 49.58 25.91 -3.83
CA GLN A 317 49.33 26.40 -5.16
C GLN A 317 47.92 25.97 -5.60
N ILE A 318 47.19 26.90 -6.21
CA ILE A 318 45.99 26.63 -7.02
C ILE A 318 46.45 26.54 -8.48
N LYS A 319 45.72 25.74 -9.30
CA LYS A 319 45.50 25.86 -10.77
C LYS A 319 46.29 24.86 -11.63
N ASP A 320 45.74 24.08 -12.55
CA ASP A 320 44.43 24.05 -13.25
C ASP A 320 44.14 22.58 -13.68
N ALA A 321 42.92 22.06 -13.81
CA ALA A 321 41.94 22.45 -14.84
C ALA A 321 40.48 22.10 -14.47
N LYS A 322 39.63 23.11 -14.64
CA LYS A 322 38.16 23.11 -14.61
C LYS A 322 37.55 22.44 -15.86
N GLY A 323 36.33 21.93 -15.70
CA GLY A 323 35.40 21.74 -16.81
C GLY A 323 33.95 21.36 -16.44
N LYS A 324 33.16 22.36 -15.98
CA LYS A 324 31.66 22.48 -16.04
C LYS A 324 30.80 21.48 -15.22
N SER A 325 29.74 21.84 -14.49
CA SER A 325 29.02 23.11 -14.25
C SER A 325 28.35 23.03 -12.86
N LYS A 326 28.58 24.03 -12.01
CA LYS A 326 27.66 24.42 -10.94
C LYS A 326 26.48 25.12 -11.62
N ASP A 327 25.26 24.68 -11.33
CA ASP A 327 24.13 25.55 -10.99
C ASP A 327 23.00 24.69 -10.38
N ASP A 328 22.31 25.28 -9.39
CA ASP A 328 21.11 24.83 -8.66
C ASP A 328 21.23 23.79 -7.52
N ALA A 329 22.04 24.11 -6.50
CA ALA A 329 21.75 23.66 -5.13
C ALA A 329 21.06 24.80 -4.37
N ILE A 330 19.73 24.76 -4.29
CA ILE A 330 18.87 25.84 -3.74
C ILE A 330 19.00 26.02 -2.20
N PHE A 331 19.79 25.21 -1.49
CA PHE A 331 19.90 25.30 -0.03
C PHE A 331 21.34 25.15 0.52
N PRO A 332 21.74 25.93 1.54
CA PRO A 332 23.03 25.79 2.22
C PRO A 332 23.12 24.50 3.05
N ALA A 333 24.33 24.02 3.33
CA ALA A 333 24.61 22.74 4.02
C ALA A 333 23.92 22.58 5.40
N ASN A 334 23.57 23.70 6.04
CA ASN A 334 22.98 23.75 7.38
C ASN A 334 21.48 23.39 7.40
N TYR A 335 20.82 23.34 6.23
CA TYR A 335 19.39 23.02 6.12
C TYR A 335 19.09 21.55 6.44
N ALA A 336 20.02 20.64 6.12
CA ALA A 336 19.92 19.22 6.45
C ALA A 336 19.84 19.01 7.97
N THR A 337 20.59 19.80 8.74
CA THR A 337 20.61 19.82 10.21
C THR A 337 19.28 20.28 10.79
N CYS A 338 18.67 21.34 10.24
CA CYS A 338 17.35 21.83 10.65
C CYS A 338 16.25 20.79 10.37
N ILE A 339 16.32 20.09 9.23
CA ILE A 339 15.39 19.00 8.90
C ILE A 339 15.55 17.82 9.87
N LEU A 340 16.79 17.49 10.27
CA LEU A 340 17.06 16.42 11.24
C LEU A 340 16.54 16.77 12.64
N LEU A 341 16.72 18.02 13.07
CA LEU A 341 16.23 18.51 14.34
C LEU A 341 14.69 18.57 14.37
N PHE A 342 14.07 19.04 13.28
CA PHE A 342 12.62 19.01 13.11
C PHE A 342 12.08 17.57 13.14
N ARG A 343 12.75 16.62 12.47
CA ARG A 343 12.41 15.18 12.53
C ARG A 343 12.46 14.65 13.97
N PHE A 344 13.47 15.04 14.76
CA PHE A 344 13.62 14.60 16.14
C PHE A 344 12.56 15.24 17.07
N ALA A 345 12.37 16.55 16.95
CA ALA A 345 11.36 17.32 17.68
C ALA A 345 9.95 16.79 17.43
N MET A 346 9.59 16.55 16.16
CA MET A 346 8.28 15.99 15.81
C MET A 346 8.07 14.59 16.37
N LYS A 347 9.10 13.73 16.36
CA LYS A 347 9.00 12.40 16.99
C LYS A 347 8.74 12.50 18.50
N ILE A 348 9.42 13.41 19.20
CA ILE A 348 9.20 13.64 20.63
C ILE A 348 7.80 14.21 20.89
N ILE A 349 7.37 15.22 20.14
CA ILE A 349 6.05 15.84 20.27
C ILE A 349 4.94 14.79 20.09
N LEU A 350 5.06 13.92 19.08
CA LEU A 350 4.08 12.87 18.82
C LEU A 350 4.04 11.80 19.91
N ILE A 351 5.20 11.45 20.48
CA ILE A 351 5.29 10.54 21.63
C ILE A 351 4.65 11.17 22.87
N VAL A 352 4.89 12.46 23.14
CA VAL A 352 4.30 13.16 24.29
C VAL A 352 2.78 13.38 24.13
N LEU A 353 2.29 13.55 22.90
CA LEU A 353 0.86 13.59 22.57
C LEU A 353 0.16 12.21 22.68
N GLY A 354 0.86 11.17 23.15
CA GLY A 354 0.30 9.83 23.32
C GLY A 354 0.11 9.03 22.02
N VAL A 355 0.67 9.52 20.91
CA VAL A 355 0.68 8.80 19.63
C VAL A 355 1.80 7.76 19.69
N GLY A 356 1.48 6.56 20.15
CA GLY A 356 2.45 5.50 20.43
C GLY A 356 3.46 5.27 19.29
N TYR A 357 4.70 4.91 19.66
CA TYR A 357 5.83 4.66 18.76
C TYR A 357 5.48 3.77 17.54
N TRP A 358 4.68 2.73 17.77
CA TRP A 358 4.23 1.80 16.74
C TRP A 358 3.45 2.48 15.61
N ARG A 359 2.54 3.41 15.95
CA ARG A 359 1.74 4.15 14.97
C ARG A 359 2.61 5.07 14.11
N ILE A 360 3.61 5.72 14.71
CA ILE A 360 4.57 6.56 13.96
C ILE A 360 5.36 5.70 12.98
N ARG A 361 5.87 4.55 13.43
CA ARG A 361 6.62 3.62 12.59
C ARG A 361 5.77 3.09 11.44
N GLU A 362 4.51 2.73 11.69
CA GLU A 362 3.58 2.25 10.67
C GLU A 362 3.34 3.32 9.58
N ILE A 363 3.13 4.58 9.97
CA ILE A 363 2.97 5.69 9.01
C ILE A 363 4.28 5.92 8.24
N GLN A 364 5.43 5.76 8.87
CA GLN A 364 6.74 5.89 8.21
C GLN A 364 6.89 4.81 7.12
N GLU A 365 6.67 3.55 7.48
CA GLU A 365 6.73 2.43 6.53
C GLU A 365 5.71 2.60 5.40
N LYS A 366 4.51 3.11 5.71
CA LYS A 366 3.49 3.45 4.70
C LYS A 366 3.95 4.56 3.75
N LYS A 367 4.59 5.61 4.27
CA LYS A 367 5.15 6.70 3.45
C LYS A 367 6.29 6.20 2.56
N GLU A 368 7.19 5.38 3.10
CA GLU A 368 8.28 4.76 2.33
C GLU A 368 7.72 3.94 1.16
N ARG A 369 6.69 3.11 1.41
CA ARG A 369 6.00 2.38 0.33
C ARG A 369 5.43 3.31 -0.74
N HIS A 370 4.75 4.39 -0.34
CA HIS A 370 4.17 5.35 -1.29
C HIS A 370 5.21 6.05 -2.17
N CYS A 371 6.30 6.52 -1.57
CA CYS A 371 7.40 7.18 -2.28
C CYS A 371 8.08 6.20 -3.25
N HIS A 372 8.47 5.03 -2.77
CA HIS A 372 9.16 4.04 -3.59
C HIS A 372 8.28 3.51 -4.74
N ALA A 373 6.99 3.26 -4.50
CA ALA A 373 6.06 2.83 -5.54
C ALA A 373 5.89 3.91 -6.63
N PHE A 374 5.81 5.18 -6.24
CA PHE A 374 5.74 6.31 -7.18
C PHE A 374 7.00 6.45 -8.04
N GLU A 375 8.18 6.30 -7.44
CA GLU A 375 9.46 6.37 -8.16
C GLU A 375 9.57 5.25 -9.21
N ILE A 376 9.28 4.01 -8.82
CA ILE A 376 9.32 2.85 -9.73
C ILE A 376 8.28 2.98 -10.83
N MET A 377 7.05 3.37 -10.48
CA MET A 377 6.00 3.66 -11.45
C MET A 377 6.46 4.70 -12.46
N SER A 378 7.05 5.81 -12.01
CA SER A 378 7.52 6.89 -12.89
C SER A 378 8.60 6.37 -13.84
N LYS A 379 9.59 5.64 -13.33
CA LYS A 379 10.67 5.04 -14.13
C LYS A 379 10.12 4.04 -15.16
N MET A 380 9.17 3.19 -14.76
CA MET A 380 8.51 2.25 -15.67
C MET A 380 7.73 2.96 -16.77
N ILE A 381 6.95 4.00 -16.44
CA ILE A 381 6.17 4.75 -17.43
C ILE A 381 7.10 5.44 -18.44
N GLU A 382 8.23 5.99 -17.98
CA GLU A 382 9.23 6.62 -18.86
C GLU A 382 9.82 5.61 -19.85
N HIS A 383 10.23 4.42 -19.41
CA HIS A 383 10.70 3.36 -20.31
C HIS A 383 9.60 2.80 -21.23
N TYR A 384 8.37 2.66 -20.72
CA TYR A 384 7.23 2.17 -21.48
C TYR A 384 6.82 3.14 -22.61
N ALA A 385 6.77 4.45 -22.31
CA ALA A 385 6.43 5.47 -23.29
C ALA A 385 7.42 5.52 -24.46
N VAL A 386 8.73 5.41 -24.17
CA VAL A 386 9.80 5.37 -25.17
C VAL A 386 9.67 4.17 -26.12
N SER A 387 9.15 3.03 -25.64
CA SER A 387 9.15 1.78 -26.40
C SER A 387 7.85 1.50 -27.17
N LYS A 388 6.69 1.84 -26.60
CA LYS A 388 5.39 1.46 -27.19
C LYS A 388 4.67 2.59 -27.92
N TYR A 389 4.99 3.85 -27.60
CA TYR A 389 4.31 5.04 -28.16
C TYR A 389 5.25 5.96 -28.96
N LYS A 390 6.47 5.52 -29.23
CA LYS A 390 7.35 6.21 -30.17
C LYS A 390 6.74 6.11 -31.57
N TYR A 391 6.35 7.24 -32.13
CA TYR A 391 6.04 7.36 -33.55
C TYR A 391 7.36 7.23 -34.33
N ASP A 392 7.58 6.11 -35.01
CA ASP A 392 8.61 5.99 -36.05
C ASP A 392 8.12 6.71 -37.33
N ASN A 393 7.84 8.01 -37.23
CA ASN A 393 7.38 8.79 -38.39
C ASN A 393 8.59 9.31 -39.16
N ASN A 394 9.23 8.42 -39.92
CA ASN A 394 10.32 8.76 -40.84
C ASN A 394 9.79 9.16 -42.24
N GLY A 395 8.50 9.47 -42.38
CA GLY A 395 7.88 9.82 -43.66
C GLY A 395 7.76 8.65 -44.65
N GLN A 396 8.08 7.42 -44.24
CA GLN A 396 7.77 6.20 -44.99
C GLN A 396 6.48 5.57 -44.42
N ARG A 397 5.70 4.93 -45.28
CA ARG A 397 4.38 4.35 -44.96
C ARG A 397 4.41 3.62 -43.61
N PRO A 398 3.39 3.77 -42.76
CA PRO A 398 3.35 3.09 -41.48
C PRO A 398 3.43 1.59 -41.72
N VAL A 399 4.53 0.98 -41.28
CA VAL A 399 4.61 -0.47 -41.17
C VAL A 399 3.64 -0.83 -40.06
N LEU A 400 2.45 -1.32 -40.43
CA LEU A 400 1.66 -2.12 -39.51
C LEU A 400 2.57 -3.28 -39.11
N LYS A 401 3.10 -3.27 -37.88
CA LYS A 401 3.59 -4.51 -37.26
C LYS A 401 2.35 -5.29 -36.86
N PRO A 402 2.04 -6.44 -37.48
CA PRO A 402 1.11 -7.38 -36.90
C PRO A 402 1.79 -7.93 -35.64
N GLN A 403 1.14 -7.83 -34.49
CA GLN A 403 1.56 -8.59 -33.31
C GLN A 403 1.09 -10.04 -33.50
N LEU A 404 1.90 -10.88 -34.15
CA LEU A 404 2.11 -12.31 -33.85
C LEU A 404 3.05 -12.93 -34.91
N GLU A 405 4.35 -12.88 -34.67
CA GLU A 405 5.30 -13.83 -35.27
C GLU A 405 6.15 -14.37 -34.12
N PHE A 406 5.71 -15.50 -33.56
CA PHE A 406 6.55 -16.42 -32.82
C PHE A 406 5.91 -17.80 -32.99
N LEU A 407 6.37 -18.54 -34.01
CA LEU A 407 6.49 -20.00 -34.11
C LEU A 407 6.61 -20.37 -35.60
N GLU A 408 7.77 -20.12 -36.20
CA GLU A 408 8.24 -20.95 -37.31
C GLU A 408 9.64 -21.44 -36.98
N GLY A 409 9.76 -22.76 -36.89
CA GLY A 409 10.96 -23.45 -36.45
C GLY A 409 10.69 -24.92 -36.19
N ILE A 410 10.03 -25.60 -37.13
CA ILE A 410 10.08 -27.06 -37.25
C ILE A 410 10.26 -27.38 -38.74
N GLU A 411 11.48 -27.77 -39.11
CA GLU A 411 11.77 -28.41 -40.39
C GLU A 411 11.14 -29.82 -40.39
N ILE A 412 10.37 -30.14 -41.41
CA ILE A 412 9.90 -31.50 -41.70
C ILE A 412 10.56 -31.94 -43.02
N PRO A 413 11.22 -33.11 -43.09
CA PRO A 413 11.85 -33.58 -44.31
C PRO A 413 10.82 -34.22 -45.26
N ASP A 414 10.72 -33.71 -46.50
CA ASP A 414 9.90 -34.31 -47.55
C ASP A 414 10.70 -35.29 -48.41
N THR A 415 10.19 -36.51 -48.55
CA THR A 415 10.42 -37.36 -49.74
C THR A 415 9.06 -37.74 -50.35
N PRO A 416 8.86 -37.66 -51.68
CA PRO A 416 7.56 -37.86 -52.34
C PRO A 416 7.40 -39.29 -52.90
N PRO A 417 6.17 -39.72 -53.28
CA PRO A 417 5.83 -39.80 -54.73
C PRO A 417 4.30 -39.69 -55.01
N PRO A 418 3.78 -39.93 -56.25
CA PRO A 418 3.83 -39.03 -57.40
C PRO A 418 2.44 -38.70 -58.02
N ALA A 419 2.47 -37.69 -58.91
CA ALA A 419 1.60 -37.29 -60.04
C ALA A 419 0.19 -37.89 -60.22
N ASP A 420 -0.81 -37.01 -60.45
CA ASP A 420 -1.42 -36.83 -61.78
C ASP A 420 -2.32 -35.57 -61.88
N GLU A 421 -1.90 -34.71 -62.82
CA GLU A 421 -2.61 -33.93 -63.85
C GLU A 421 -3.98 -33.20 -63.68
N HIS A 422 -3.95 -31.99 -64.27
CA HIS A 422 -4.98 -31.20 -64.99
C HIS A 422 -5.88 -30.15 -64.28
N GLU A 423 -5.47 -28.89 -64.52
CA GLU A 423 -6.23 -27.78 -65.16
C GLU A 423 -7.33 -26.96 -64.45
N THR A 424 -6.98 -25.67 -64.31
CA THR A 424 -7.76 -24.45 -64.60
C THR A 424 -8.90 -23.98 -63.66
N GLY A 425 -8.75 -22.75 -63.18
CA GLY A 425 -9.68 -21.67 -63.56
C GLY A 425 -10.82 -21.29 -62.62
N SER A 426 -10.58 -20.23 -61.85
CA SER A 426 -11.48 -19.07 -61.65
C SER A 426 -12.79 -19.20 -60.84
N ARG A 427 -12.84 -18.30 -59.84
CA ARG A 427 -13.96 -17.41 -59.46
C ARG A 427 -15.29 -17.97 -58.93
N THR A 428 -15.56 -17.53 -57.68
CA THR A 428 -16.84 -16.98 -57.16
C THR A 428 -18.09 -17.85 -57.15
N THR A 429 -18.65 -18.04 -55.94
CA THR A 429 -20.07 -17.79 -55.53
C THR A 429 -20.27 -18.50 -54.18
N SER A 430 -20.41 -17.79 -53.05
CA SER A 430 -21.65 -17.18 -52.51
C SER A 430 -22.85 -18.14 -52.40
N LEU A 431 -23.27 -18.31 -51.14
CA LEU A 431 -24.66 -18.38 -50.66
C LEU A 431 -25.42 -19.71 -50.84
N THR A 432 -25.70 -20.33 -49.70
CA THR A 432 -27.03 -20.48 -49.05
C THR A 432 -27.41 -21.88 -48.57
N LYS A 433 -27.57 -21.94 -47.24
CA LYS A 433 -28.60 -22.63 -46.43
C LYS A 433 -29.39 -23.76 -47.11
N HIS A 434 -29.45 -24.92 -46.43
CA HIS A 434 -30.74 -25.54 -46.08
C HIS A 434 -30.67 -26.39 -44.81
N LYS A 435 -31.80 -26.37 -44.10
CA LYS A 435 -32.17 -26.97 -42.81
C LYS A 435 -32.65 -28.43 -42.98
N HIS A 436 -32.70 -29.15 -41.84
CA HIS A 436 -33.50 -30.33 -41.44
C HIS A 436 -32.68 -31.61 -41.23
N LYS A 437 -32.95 -32.52 -40.27
CA LYS A 437 -33.77 -32.60 -39.04
C LYS A 437 -33.33 -33.93 -38.35
N ASN A 438 -33.36 -33.95 -37.02
CA ASN A 438 -33.31 -35.06 -36.04
C ASN A 438 -33.09 -36.53 -36.48
N ASP A 439 -32.29 -37.29 -35.70
CA ASP A 439 -32.78 -38.22 -34.66
C ASP A 439 -31.61 -38.87 -33.89
N ASN A 440 -31.93 -39.41 -32.71
CA ASN A 440 -31.09 -39.83 -31.58
C ASN A 440 -30.08 -40.96 -31.86
N GLU A 441 -28.96 -41.00 -31.12
CA GLU A 441 -28.57 -42.09 -30.20
C GLU A 441 -27.28 -41.80 -29.42
N MET A 442 -27.22 -42.30 -28.18
CA MET A 442 -26.13 -42.19 -27.21
C MET A 442 -24.90 -42.99 -27.66
N ASP A 443 -23.67 -42.50 -27.45
CA ASP A 443 -22.81 -42.90 -26.33
C ASP A 443 -21.34 -42.40 -26.49
N GLN A 444 -20.78 -41.97 -25.36
CA GLN A 444 -19.35 -41.92 -24.97
C GLN A 444 -18.23 -41.27 -25.83
N ASN A 445 -17.56 -40.30 -25.18
CA ASN A 445 -16.10 -40.07 -25.07
C ASN A 445 -15.49 -38.74 -25.59
N LYS A 446 -14.92 -38.02 -24.61
CA LYS A 446 -13.84 -37.00 -24.63
C LYS A 446 -14.15 -35.62 -25.25
N PRO A 447 -14.14 -34.53 -24.45
CA PRO A 447 -13.99 -33.20 -25.02
C PRO A 447 -12.51 -32.99 -25.40
N VAL A 448 -12.25 -32.98 -26.70
CA VAL A 448 -11.09 -32.30 -27.25
C VAL A 448 -11.28 -30.81 -26.95
N GLU A 449 -10.44 -30.26 -26.07
CA GLU A 449 -10.38 -28.83 -25.78
C GLU A 449 -10.10 -28.07 -27.07
N LYS A 450 -11.16 -27.46 -27.62
CA LYS A 450 -11.00 -26.38 -28.59
C LYS A 450 -10.44 -25.18 -27.84
N ALA A 451 -9.20 -24.82 -28.16
CA ALA A 451 -8.58 -23.58 -27.70
C ALA A 451 -9.51 -22.38 -27.98
N PRO A 452 -9.86 -21.56 -26.97
CA PRO A 452 -10.59 -20.33 -27.23
C PRO A 452 -9.59 -19.28 -27.73
N ASN A 453 -9.39 -19.21 -29.04
CA ASN A 453 -8.87 -18.01 -29.69
C ASN A 453 -9.97 -16.95 -29.72
N VAL A 454 -10.21 -16.34 -28.55
CA VAL A 454 -10.80 -15.02 -28.45
C VAL A 454 -9.72 -14.15 -27.84
N LEU A 455 -9.10 -13.29 -28.66
CA LEU A 455 -8.26 -12.19 -28.17
C LEU A 455 -9.16 -11.26 -27.37
N VAL A 456 -9.39 -11.58 -26.10
CA VAL A 456 -10.04 -10.69 -25.13
C VAL A 456 -9.22 -9.41 -25.14
N LYS A 457 -9.85 -8.28 -25.50
CA LYS A 457 -9.23 -6.96 -25.45
C LYS A 457 -8.94 -6.66 -23.97
N LYS A 458 -7.68 -6.76 -23.56
CA LYS A 458 -7.29 -6.65 -22.16
C LYS A 458 -7.13 -5.20 -21.75
N ASP A 459 -7.59 -4.87 -20.54
CA ASP A 459 -7.52 -3.54 -19.94
C ASP A 459 -6.09 -3.02 -19.93
N THR A 460 -5.88 -1.78 -20.38
CA THR A 460 -4.56 -1.15 -20.33
C THR A 460 -4.22 -0.69 -18.91
N PRO A 461 -2.94 -0.43 -18.58
CA PRO A 461 -2.57 0.01 -17.24
C PRO A 461 -3.29 1.29 -16.80
N LEU A 462 -3.63 2.17 -17.75
CA LEU A 462 -4.39 3.39 -17.50
C LEU A 462 -5.80 3.07 -17.00
N LEU A 463 -6.49 2.15 -17.69
CA LEU A 463 -7.85 1.73 -17.35
C LEU A 463 -7.90 1.05 -15.98
N VAL A 464 -6.93 0.16 -15.71
CA VAL A 464 -6.79 -0.47 -14.38
C VAL A 464 -6.52 0.58 -13.30
N ALA A 465 -5.59 1.52 -13.53
CA ALA A 465 -5.29 2.57 -12.57
C ALA A 465 -6.49 3.50 -12.29
N ALA A 466 -7.28 3.82 -13.32
CA ALA A 466 -8.49 4.61 -13.18
C ALA A 466 -9.58 3.86 -12.41
N ARG A 467 -9.78 2.56 -12.68
CA ARG A 467 -10.67 1.69 -11.91
C ARG A 467 -10.28 1.65 -10.43
N MET A 468 -8.98 1.52 -10.15
CA MET A 468 -8.43 1.39 -8.79
C MET A 468 -8.27 2.73 -8.04
N GLY A 469 -8.36 3.88 -8.74
CA GLY A 469 -8.29 5.20 -8.13
C GLY A 469 -6.87 5.73 -7.92
N ILE A 470 -5.88 5.24 -8.67
CA ILE A 470 -4.48 5.62 -8.51
C ILE A 470 -4.21 6.89 -9.33
N SER A 471 -4.52 8.05 -8.73
CA SER A 471 -4.45 9.32 -9.43
C SER A 471 -3.03 9.69 -9.88
N GLU A 472 -1.99 9.32 -9.14
CA GLU A 472 -0.59 9.58 -9.50
C GLU A 472 -0.21 8.86 -10.80
N MET A 473 -0.67 7.62 -10.95
CA MET A 473 -0.41 6.80 -12.14
C MET A 473 -1.18 7.32 -13.34
N VAL A 474 -2.48 7.62 -13.17
CA VAL A 474 -3.31 8.21 -14.24
C VAL A 474 -2.69 9.53 -14.72
N LYS A 475 -2.31 10.42 -13.80
CA LYS A 475 -1.65 11.70 -14.11
C LYS A 475 -0.36 11.51 -14.88
N LYS A 476 0.52 10.63 -14.40
CA LYS A 476 1.82 10.39 -15.04
C LYS A 476 1.64 9.78 -16.43
N ILE A 477 0.81 8.74 -16.57
CA ILE A 477 0.53 8.10 -17.87
C ILE A 477 -0.03 9.12 -18.86
N ILE A 478 -1.05 9.90 -18.49
CA ILE A 478 -1.66 10.90 -19.39
C ILE A 478 -0.65 11.99 -19.77
N SER A 479 0.15 12.46 -18.81
CA SER A 479 1.17 13.48 -19.09
C SER A 479 2.29 13.00 -20.02
N THR A 480 2.64 11.72 -19.97
CA THR A 480 3.71 11.13 -20.77
C THR A 480 3.19 10.57 -22.11
N CYS A 481 1.98 10.02 -22.12
CA CYS A 481 1.30 9.49 -23.31
C CYS A 481 -0.18 9.90 -23.33
N PRO A 482 -0.51 11.07 -23.92
CA PRO A 482 -1.89 11.54 -24.02
C PRO A 482 -2.80 10.63 -24.87
N VAL A 483 -2.23 9.87 -25.81
CA VAL A 483 -2.99 8.97 -26.72
C VAL A 483 -3.67 7.84 -25.94
N ALA A 484 -3.10 7.42 -24.81
CA ALA A 484 -3.66 6.35 -23.97
C ALA A 484 -5.09 6.65 -23.46
N ILE A 485 -5.51 7.92 -23.46
CA ILE A 485 -6.88 8.33 -23.10
C ILE A 485 -7.95 7.66 -23.99
N GLN A 486 -7.58 7.26 -25.22
CA GLN A 486 -8.47 6.60 -26.18
C GLN A 486 -8.70 5.11 -25.88
N ASP A 487 -7.95 4.53 -24.94
CA ASP A 487 -8.09 3.13 -24.57
C ASP A 487 -9.49 2.83 -24.02
N GLN A 488 -10.01 1.65 -24.34
CA GLN A 488 -11.32 1.16 -23.89
C GLN A 488 -11.19 -0.25 -23.32
N ASP A 489 -11.98 -0.56 -22.29
CA ASP A 489 -12.03 -1.89 -21.69
C ASP A 489 -12.79 -2.89 -22.59
N SER A 490 -12.92 -4.13 -22.11
CA SER A 490 -13.67 -5.17 -22.82
C SER A 490 -15.17 -4.89 -22.98
N ASN A 491 -15.73 -3.94 -22.21
CA ASN A 491 -17.13 -3.54 -22.21
C ASN A 491 -17.36 -2.21 -22.94
N GLY A 492 -16.36 -1.73 -23.69
CA GLY A 492 -16.43 -0.45 -24.40
C GLY A 492 -16.34 0.79 -23.50
N LYS A 493 -15.94 0.66 -22.22
CA LYS A 493 -15.80 1.78 -21.28
C LYS A 493 -14.45 2.46 -21.43
N ASN A 494 -14.46 3.79 -21.57
CA ASN A 494 -13.24 4.60 -21.50
C ASN A 494 -12.81 4.87 -20.04
N VAL A 495 -11.65 5.52 -19.89
CA VAL A 495 -11.07 5.87 -18.59
C VAL A 495 -12.01 6.72 -17.70
N LEU A 496 -12.83 7.57 -18.30
CA LEU A 496 -13.78 8.44 -17.59
C LEU A 496 -14.95 7.61 -17.04
N LEU A 497 -15.55 6.76 -17.87
CA LEU A 497 -16.64 5.85 -17.47
C LEU A 497 -16.20 4.90 -16.34
N LEU A 498 -14.97 4.35 -16.43
CA LEU A 498 -14.42 3.47 -15.39
C LEU A 498 -14.18 4.20 -14.07
N ALA A 499 -13.61 5.42 -14.10
CA ALA A 499 -13.45 6.23 -12.91
C ALA A 499 -14.81 6.58 -12.28
N THR A 500 -15.83 6.80 -13.11
CA THR A 500 -17.19 7.11 -12.65
C THR A 500 -17.88 5.92 -11.97
N GLU A 501 -17.88 4.76 -12.62
CA GLU A 501 -18.47 3.52 -12.09
C GLU A 501 -17.88 3.14 -10.73
N ASN A 502 -16.56 3.31 -10.59
CA ASN A 502 -15.81 2.94 -9.38
C ASN A 502 -15.72 4.07 -8.35
N ARG A 503 -16.47 5.18 -8.52
CA ARG A 503 -16.55 6.30 -7.56
C ARG A 503 -15.18 6.93 -7.23
N GLN A 504 -14.29 6.99 -8.23
CA GLN A 504 -12.92 7.49 -8.07
C GLN A 504 -12.86 9.01 -8.28
N THR A 505 -13.25 9.75 -7.26
CA THR A 505 -13.44 11.22 -7.33
C THR A 505 -12.17 11.98 -7.72
N SER A 506 -11.02 11.59 -7.17
CA SER A 506 -9.73 12.23 -7.45
C SER A 506 -9.27 12.07 -8.90
N VAL A 507 -9.56 10.91 -9.50
CA VAL A 507 -9.27 10.61 -10.91
C VAL A 507 -10.26 11.36 -11.80
N PHE A 508 -11.55 11.28 -11.48
CA PHE A 508 -12.62 11.97 -12.21
C PHE A 508 -12.39 13.49 -12.28
N ASP A 509 -12.12 14.14 -11.15
CA ASP A 509 -11.87 15.58 -11.08
C ASP A 509 -10.59 15.99 -11.83
N TYR A 510 -9.58 15.13 -11.85
CA TYR A 510 -8.37 15.38 -12.64
C TYR A 510 -8.67 15.31 -14.14
N LEU A 511 -9.40 14.29 -14.58
CA LEU A 511 -9.79 14.10 -15.97
C LEU A 511 -10.62 15.28 -16.49
N LEU A 512 -11.59 15.78 -15.71
CA LEU A 512 -12.37 16.96 -16.10
C LEU A 512 -11.51 18.22 -16.28
N LYS A 513 -10.46 18.39 -15.46
CA LYS A 513 -9.54 19.53 -15.56
C LYS A 513 -8.61 19.46 -16.77
N THR A 514 -8.38 18.28 -17.33
CA THR A 514 -7.46 18.09 -18.46
C THR A 514 -8.04 18.47 -19.84
N ASN A 515 -9.22 19.13 -19.90
CA ASN A 515 -9.92 19.46 -21.15
C ASN A 515 -10.06 18.25 -22.08
N LEU A 516 -10.77 17.21 -21.61
CA LEU A 516 -10.98 16.00 -22.40
C LEU A 516 -11.72 16.29 -23.71
N PRO A 517 -11.43 15.53 -24.78
CA PRO A 517 -12.20 15.60 -26.02
C PRO A 517 -13.69 15.32 -25.78
N GLU A 518 -14.55 16.07 -26.47
CA GLU A 518 -16.01 16.00 -26.29
C GLU A 518 -16.56 14.59 -26.51
N TYR A 519 -16.04 13.83 -27.49
CA TYR A 519 -16.49 12.48 -27.80
C TYR A 519 -16.43 11.51 -26.61
N MET A 520 -15.54 11.74 -25.63
CA MET A 520 -15.42 10.87 -24.46
C MET A 520 -16.64 10.93 -23.55
N PHE A 521 -17.32 12.07 -23.51
CA PHE A 521 -18.57 12.25 -22.76
C PHE A 521 -19.75 11.61 -23.47
N HIS A 522 -19.66 11.44 -24.80
CA HIS A 522 -20.70 10.81 -25.62
C HIS A 522 -20.59 9.29 -25.73
N GLN A 523 -19.47 8.73 -25.31
CA GLN A 523 -19.26 7.29 -25.36
C GLN A 523 -20.19 6.56 -24.40
N LEU A 524 -20.77 5.46 -24.88
CA LEU A 524 -21.60 4.54 -24.12
C LEU A 524 -20.83 3.22 -23.94
N ASP A 525 -21.12 2.49 -22.86
CA ASP A 525 -20.68 1.11 -22.74
C ASP A 525 -21.48 0.16 -23.65
N ASP A 526 -21.11 -1.11 -23.69
CA ASP A 526 -21.77 -2.13 -24.51
C ASP A 526 -23.26 -2.35 -24.16
N GLU A 527 -23.69 -1.96 -22.95
CA GLU A 527 -25.08 -1.98 -22.51
C GLU A 527 -25.84 -0.68 -22.85
N GLY A 528 -25.18 0.27 -23.50
CA GLY A 528 -25.74 1.58 -23.84
C GLY A 528 -25.83 2.53 -22.65
N ASN A 529 -25.16 2.22 -21.53
CA ASN A 529 -25.11 3.08 -20.35
C ASN A 529 -24.22 4.28 -20.62
N SER A 530 -24.76 5.48 -20.37
CA SER A 530 -23.96 6.70 -20.30
C SER A 530 -23.24 6.82 -18.95
N ILE A 531 -22.33 7.78 -18.84
CA ILE A 531 -21.66 8.13 -17.59
C ILE A 531 -22.62 8.35 -16.41
N LEU A 532 -23.84 8.87 -16.65
CA LEU A 532 -24.84 9.05 -15.61
C LEU A 532 -25.49 7.75 -15.15
N HIS A 533 -25.70 6.80 -16.05
CA HIS A 533 -26.18 5.47 -15.68
C HIS A 533 -25.16 4.77 -14.77
N LEU A 534 -23.87 4.87 -15.12
CA LEU A 534 -22.79 4.31 -14.30
C LEU A 534 -22.65 5.01 -12.94
N ALA A 535 -22.80 6.34 -12.89
CA ALA A 535 -22.82 7.09 -11.63
C ALA A 535 -24.04 6.75 -10.76
N ALA A 536 -25.18 6.44 -11.40
CA ALA A 536 -26.44 6.12 -10.74
C ALA A 536 -26.47 4.71 -10.15
N LYS A 537 -25.74 3.76 -10.74
CA LYS A 537 -25.75 2.36 -10.32
C LYS A 537 -25.02 2.19 -8.98
N LEU A 538 -25.71 1.67 -7.97
CA LEU A 538 -25.07 1.23 -6.73
C LEU A 538 -24.24 -0.04 -7.01
N GLY A 539 -22.92 0.08 -6.98
CA GLY A 539 -22.01 -1.06 -7.15
C GLY A 539 -21.82 -1.88 -5.87
N GLU A 540 -21.31 -3.10 -5.99
CA GLU A 540 -20.89 -3.93 -4.84
C GLU A 540 -19.71 -3.31 -4.10
N PHE A 541 -18.81 -2.65 -4.84
CA PHE A 541 -17.72 -1.89 -4.28
C PHE A 541 -18.24 -0.55 -3.76
N GLN A 542 -18.34 -0.42 -2.44
CA GLN A 542 -18.68 0.83 -1.74
C GLN A 542 -17.40 1.45 -1.18
N PRO A 543 -16.73 2.33 -1.93
CA PRO A 543 -15.49 2.92 -1.47
C PRO A 543 -15.71 3.87 -0.29
N TRP A 544 -16.91 4.32 0.03
CA TRP A 544 -17.09 5.41 1.00
C TRP A 544 -17.62 4.87 2.33
N ARG A 545 -16.88 3.95 2.97
CA ARG A 545 -17.34 3.32 4.22
C ARG A 545 -17.40 4.32 5.38
N ILE A 546 -18.56 4.94 5.52
CA ILE A 546 -18.89 5.90 6.57
C ILE A 546 -19.84 5.22 7.56
N PRO A 547 -19.78 5.57 8.86
CA PRO A 547 -20.73 5.04 9.84
C PRO A 547 -22.18 5.40 9.47
N GLY A 548 -22.98 4.39 9.14
CA GLY A 548 -24.43 4.51 8.96
C GLY A 548 -24.88 4.61 7.50
N ALA A 549 -25.92 3.83 7.16
CA ALA A 549 -26.51 3.78 5.82
C ALA A 549 -27.03 5.15 5.32
N ALA A 550 -27.46 6.03 6.24
CA ALA A 550 -27.93 7.37 5.89
C ALA A 550 -26.83 8.28 5.34
N LEU A 551 -25.62 8.20 5.92
CA LEU A 551 -24.47 8.96 5.42
C LEU A 551 -23.99 8.39 4.08
N GLN A 552 -23.95 7.06 3.91
CA GLN A 552 -23.66 6.45 2.61
C GLN A 552 -24.62 6.98 1.54
N MET A 553 -25.93 7.00 1.83
CA MET A 553 -26.94 7.54 0.92
C MET A 553 -26.69 9.01 0.57
N GLN A 554 -26.35 9.85 1.57
CA GLN A 554 -26.03 11.25 1.34
C GLN A 554 -24.90 11.42 0.33
N TRP A 555 -23.82 10.63 0.45
CA TRP A 555 -22.71 10.75 -0.47
C TRP A 555 -23.05 10.21 -1.85
N GLU A 556 -23.77 9.10 -1.98
CA GLU A 556 -24.24 8.59 -3.28
C GLU A 556 -25.04 9.65 -4.05
N ILE A 557 -25.88 10.43 -3.35
CA ILE A 557 -26.61 11.55 -3.97
C ILE A 557 -25.64 12.66 -4.39
N LYS A 558 -24.67 13.02 -3.54
CA LYS A 558 -23.66 14.04 -3.87
C LYS A 558 -22.80 13.62 -5.07
N TRP A 559 -22.45 12.34 -5.16
CA TRP A 559 -21.74 11.77 -6.30
C TRP A 559 -22.50 11.93 -7.59
N TYR A 560 -23.73 11.43 -7.60
CA TYR A 560 -24.58 11.46 -8.76
C TYR A 560 -24.82 12.90 -9.22
N LYS A 561 -25.03 13.83 -8.28
CA LYS A 561 -25.14 15.27 -8.59
C LYS A 561 -23.86 15.87 -9.13
N HIS A 562 -22.69 15.51 -8.57
CA HIS A 562 -21.38 15.98 -9.04
C HIS A 562 -21.08 15.55 -10.47
N VAL A 563 -21.35 14.28 -10.80
CA VAL A 563 -21.22 13.78 -12.18
C VAL A 563 -22.25 14.45 -13.07
N LYS A 564 -23.51 14.58 -12.61
CA LYS A 564 -24.60 15.25 -13.35
C LYS A 564 -24.30 16.70 -13.70
N SER A 565 -23.68 17.47 -12.80
CA SER A 565 -23.29 18.85 -13.07
C SER A 565 -22.11 18.97 -14.03
N SER A 566 -21.38 17.87 -14.26
CA SER A 566 -20.15 17.86 -15.06
C SER A 566 -20.38 17.39 -16.50
N VAL A 567 -21.61 17.00 -16.88
CA VAL A 567 -21.93 16.43 -18.19
C VAL A 567 -23.06 17.20 -18.88
N PRO A 568 -23.10 17.23 -20.22
CA PRO A 568 -24.15 17.94 -20.96
C PRO A 568 -25.56 17.42 -20.63
N GLU A 569 -26.56 18.31 -20.65
CA GLU A 569 -27.95 18.02 -20.27
C GLU A 569 -28.61 16.93 -21.13
N LEU A 570 -28.13 16.73 -22.37
CA LEU A 570 -28.64 15.72 -23.30
C LEU A 570 -28.64 14.30 -22.69
N PHE A 571 -27.71 14.00 -21.78
CA PHE A 571 -27.60 12.68 -21.16
C PHE A 571 -28.60 12.41 -20.03
N PHE A 572 -29.35 13.42 -19.58
CA PHE A 572 -30.22 13.29 -18.40
C PHE A 572 -31.43 12.39 -18.66
N ALA A 573 -31.89 12.35 -19.92
CA ALA A 573 -33.04 11.56 -20.38
C ALA A 573 -32.65 10.44 -21.37
N HIS A 574 -31.34 10.15 -21.49
CA HIS A 574 -30.87 9.02 -22.29
C HIS A 574 -31.34 7.71 -21.66
N HIS A 575 -31.70 6.74 -22.50
CA HIS A 575 -32.14 5.42 -22.07
C HIS A 575 -31.07 4.39 -22.46
N ASN A 576 -30.75 3.48 -21.55
CA ASN A 576 -29.87 2.35 -21.87
C ASN A 576 -30.63 1.27 -22.68
N THR A 577 -29.95 0.15 -22.97
CA THR A 577 -30.55 -0.97 -23.73
C THR A 577 -31.78 -1.57 -23.04
N ASN A 578 -31.86 -1.47 -21.71
CA ASN A 578 -33.01 -1.92 -20.91
C ASN A 578 -34.16 -0.88 -20.85
N ARG A 579 -34.03 0.24 -21.56
CA ARG A 579 -34.97 1.37 -21.53
C ARG A 579 -35.13 2.01 -20.13
N GLU A 580 -34.09 1.94 -19.31
CA GLU A 580 -34.05 2.63 -18.02
C GLU A 580 -33.30 3.96 -18.19
N THR A 581 -33.77 5.00 -17.51
CA THR A 581 -33.05 6.28 -17.34
C THR A 581 -32.09 6.22 -16.16
N PRO A 582 -31.07 7.11 -16.08
CA PRO A 582 -30.17 7.16 -14.93
C PRO A 582 -30.90 7.34 -13.59
N ARG A 583 -32.00 8.10 -13.59
CA ARG A 583 -32.79 8.35 -12.38
C ARG A 583 -33.53 7.10 -11.91
N GLU A 584 -34.10 6.33 -12.83
CA GLU A 584 -34.79 5.07 -12.51
C GLU A 584 -33.81 4.05 -11.94
N ILE A 585 -32.60 3.96 -12.51
CA ILE A 585 -31.53 3.10 -11.98
C ILE A 585 -31.18 3.52 -10.55
N PHE A 586 -30.95 4.81 -10.30
CA PHE A 586 -30.59 5.30 -8.96
C PHE A 586 -31.65 4.92 -7.93
N THR A 587 -32.92 5.22 -8.18
CA THR A 587 -34.00 4.89 -7.25
C THR A 587 -34.14 3.38 -7.04
N ARG A 588 -34.02 2.57 -8.09
CA ARG A 588 -34.10 1.11 -8.00
C ARG A 588 -32.93 0.52 -7.21
N THR A 589 -31.68 0.92 -7.51
CA THR A 589 -30.50 0.32 -6.86
C THR A 589 -30.29 0.79 -5.42
N HIS A 590 -30.76 1.99 -5.07
CA HIS A 590 -30.57 2.56 -3.74
C HIS A 590 -31.77 2.36 -2.80
N GLN A 591 -32.86 1.71 -3.24
CA GLN A 591 -34.07 1.49 -2.43
C GLN A 591 -33.78 0.84 -1.07
N LYS A 592 -32.93 -0.19 -1.04
CA LYS A 592 -32.52 -0.86 0.21
C LYS A 592 -31.73 0.08 1.12
N LEU A 593 -30.81 0.86 0.55
CA LEU A 593 -29.98 1.80 1.29
C LEU A 593 -30.79 2.94 1.91
N VAL A 594 -31.82 3.43 1.19
CA VAL A 594 -32.79 4.41 1.72
C VAL A 594 -33.54 3.85 2.92
N LYS A 595 -34.00 2.58 2.85
CA LYS A 595 -34.69 1.93 3.96
C LYS A 595 -33.79 1.77 5.19
N GLU A 596 -32.58 1.24 5.01
CA GLU A 596 -31.60 1.09 6.09
C GLU A 596 -31.16 2.45 6.67
N GLY A 597 -31.00 3.46 5.82
CA GLY A 597 -30.68 4.83 6.22
C GLY A 597 -31.80 5.47 7.05
N ASN A 598 -33.05 5.24 6.67
CA ASN A 598 -34.22 5.70 7.42
C ASN A 598 -34.28 5.03 8.81
N GLU A 599 -34.16 3.71 8.86
CA GLU A 599 -34.14 2.96 10.13
C GLU A 599 -33.00 3.43 11.06
N TRP A 600 -31.82 3.68 10.50
CA TRP A 600 -30.69 4.21 11.25
C TRP A 600 -31.00 5.60 11.83
N LEU A 601 -31.51 6.53 11.01
CA LEU A 601 -31.86 7.89 11.45
C LEU A 601 -32.93 7.90 12.54
N ILE A 602 -33.97 7.08 12.40
CA ILE A 602 -35.05 6.98 13.40
C ILE A 602 -34.49 6.46 14.72
N LYS A 603 -33.78 5.32 14.72
CA LYS A 603 -33.21 4.72 15.94
C LYS A 603 -32.24 5.68 16.65
N THR A 604 -31.36 6.34 15.89
CA THR A 604 -30.43 7.33 16.44
C THR A 604 -31.18 8.52 17.03
N SER A 605 -32.18 9.05 16.33
CA SER A 605 -32.98 10.19 16.80
C SER A 605 -33.82 9.85 18.03
N GLU A 606 -34.39 8.64 18.11
CA GLU A 606 -35.11 8.16 19.29
C GLU A 606 -34.20 8.09 20.52
N SER A 607 -33.02 7.47 20.37
CA SER A 607 -32.05 7.38 21.47
C SER A 607 -31.56 8.75 21.93
N CYS A 608 -31.25 9.66 21.01
CA CYS A 608 -30.84 11.02 21.35
C CYS A 608 -31.99 11.86 21.95
N SER A 609 -33.24 11.63 21.53
CA SER A 609 -34.42 12.29 22.11
C SER A 609 -34.61 11.95 23.59
N VAL A 610 -34.39 10.68 23.96
CA VAL A 610 -34.46 10.25 25.37
C VAL A 610 -33.41 10.98 26.21
N VAL A 611 -32.17 11.07 25.72
CA VAL A 611 -31.09 11.79 26.42
C VAL A 611 -31.42 13.29 26.54
N ALA A 612 -31.91 13.91 25.47
CA ALA A 612 -32.33 15.31 25.48
C ALA A 612 -33.49 15.57 26.46
N ALA A 613 -34.48 14.69 26.53
CA ALA A 613 -35.60 14.81 27.47
C ALA A 613 -35.14 14.67 28.93
N LEU A 614 -34.22 13.74 29.22
CA LEU A 614 -33.64 13.58 30.55
C LEU A 614 -32.86 14.83 30.97
N ILE A 615 -32.02 15.37 30.09
CA ILE A 615 -31.26 16.60 30.38
C ILE A 615 -32.21 17.79 30.55
N ALA A 616 -33.25 17.92 29.73
CA ALA A 616 -34.25 18.98 29.88
C ALA A 616 -34.97 18.89 31.23
N THR A 617 -35.32 17.68 31.67
CA THR A 617 -35.98 17.45 32.97
C THR A 617 -35.07 17.84 34.14
N VAL A 618 -33.80 17.40 34.10
CA VAL A 618 -32.82 17.74 35.13
C VAL A 618 -32.52 19.25 35.13
N ALA A 619 -32.29 19.85 33.96
CA ALA A 619 -32.01 21.28 33.82
C ALA A 619 -33.21 22.16 34.23
N PHE A 620 -34.45 21.70 33.99
CA PHE A 620 -35.65 22.38 34.46
C PHE A 620 -35.75 22.34 35.98
N ALA A 621 -35.51 21.17 36.59
CA ALA A 621 -35.51 21.04 38.04
C ALA A 621 -34.43 21.94 38.67
N THR A 622 -33.20 21.92 38.17
CA THR A 622 -32.11 22.76 38.69
C THR A 622 -32.36 24.24 38.49
N SER A 623 -32.91 24.65 37.34
CA SER A 623 -33.25 26.04 37.07
C SER A 623 -34.43 26.54 37.93
N ALA A 624 -35.34 25.66 38.35
CA ALA A 624 -36.47 26.01 39.20
C ALA A 624 -36.11 26.05 40.69
N THR A 625 -35.06 25.32 41.11
CA THR A 625 -34.57 25.31 42.49
C THR A 625 -33.48 26.34 42.69
N VAL A 626 -33.79 27.44 43.39
CA VAL A 626 -32.79 28.46 43.73
C VAL A 626 -31.83 27.92 44.80
N PRO A 627 -30.52 27.78 44.51
CA PRO A 627 -29.56 27.32 45.51
C PRO A 627 -29.46 28.32 46.66
N GLY A 628 -29.50 27.80 47.89
CA GLY A 628 -29.53 28.63 49.12
C GLY A 628 -30.90 29.16 49.52
N GLY A 629 -31.92 29.04 48.66
CA GLY A 629 -33.28 29.53 48.92
C GLY A 629 -33.46 31.03 48.70
N LEU A 630 -34.68 31.51 48.90
CA LEU A 630 -35.05 32.92 48.79
C LEU A 630 -35.09 33.55 50.18
N ASP A 631 -34.63 34.80 50.28
CA ASP A 631 -34.80 35.58 51.49
C ASP A 631 -36.30 35.87 51.72
N GLN A 632 -36.81 35.52 52.90
CA GLN A 632 -38.23 35.60 53.25
C GLN A 632 -38.77 37.03 53.28
N LYS A 633 -37.89 38.04 53.38
CA LYS A 633 -38.28 39.46 53.46
C LYS A 633 -38.23 40.16 52.10
N THR A 634 -37.24 39.85 51.28
CA THR A 634 -36.97 40.59 50.05
C THR A 634 -37.32 39.79 48.78
N GLY A 635 -37.44 38.46 48.89
CA GLY A 635 -37.69 37.57 47.75
C GLY A 635 -36.49 37.37 46.82
N TYR A 636 -35.32 37.93 47.15
CA TYR A 636 -34.09 37.75 46.38
C TYR A 636 -33.34 36.48 46.79
N PRO A 637 -32.57 35.87 45.88
CA PRO A 637 -31.74 34.70 46.18
C PRO A 637 -30.67 35.04 47.21
N ILE A 638 -30.55 34.22 48.26
CA ILE A 638 -29.62 34.43 49.39
C ILE A 638 -28.15 34.41 48.93
N LEU A 639 -27.84 33.64 47.89
CA LEU A 639 -26.50 33.49 47.31
C LEU A 639 -26.30 34.35 46.05
N GLY A 640 -27.17 35.34 45.80
CA GLY A 640 -27.18 36.12 44.56
C GLY A 640 -25.94 36.99 44.31
N GLU A 641 -25.13 37.29 45.33
CA GLU A 641 -23.90 38.09 45.20
C GLU A 641 -22.67 37.26 44.79
N GLU A 642 -22.78 35.93 44.83
CA GLU A 642 -21.69 35.02 44.48
C GLU A 642 -21.60 34.80 42.96
N THR A 643 -20.41 34.95 42.38
CA THR A 643 -20.18 34.70 40.94
C THR A 643 -20.59 33.28 40.49
N ALA A 644 -20.49 32.30 41.39
CA ALA A 644 -20.93 30.93 41.13
C ALA A 644 -22.45 30.83 40.90
N PHE A 645 -23.24 31.73 41.50
CA PHE A 645 -24.70 31.76 41.37
C PHE A 645 -25.12 32.24 39.97
N ASP A 646 -24.44 33.26 39.46
CA ASP A 646 -24.67 33.76 38.10
C ASP A 646 -24.29 32.69 37.06
N VAL A 647 -23.13 32.06 37.22
CA VAL A 647 -22.69 30.96 36.34
C VAL A 647 -23.68 29.81 36.38
N PHE A 648 -24.12 29.38 37.57
CA PHE A 648 -25.11 28.32 37.73
C PHE A 648 -26.44 28.66 37.03
N SER A 649 -26.98 29.85 37.29
CA SER A 649 -28.30 30.25 36.79
C SER A 649 -28.33 30.36 35.27
N ILE A 650 -27.31 30.99 34.67
CA ILE A 650 -27.21 31.15 33.21
C ILE A 650 -26.97 29.80 32.53
N THR A 651 -26.02 29.00 33.01
CA THR A 651 -25.68 27.72 32.36
C THR A 651 -26.81 26.69 32.46
N SER A 652 -27.57 26.67 33.55
CA SER A 652 -28.75 25.80 33.71
C SER A 652 -29.86 26.17 32.71
N LEU A 653 -30.16 27.46 32.57
CA LEU A 653 -31.16 27.94 31.63
C LEU A 653 -30.75 27.68 30.17
N VAL A 654 -29.49 27.93 29.83
CA VAL A 654 -28.93 27.63 28.50
C VAL A 654 -29.00 26.13 28.21
N ALA A 655 -28.64 25.27 29.19
CA ALA A 655 -28.74 23.82 29.05
C ALA A 655 -30.18 23.37 28.77
N LEU A 656 -31.16 23.91 29.49
CA LEU A 656 -32.58 23.64 29.29
C LEU A 656 -33.05 24.02 27.87
N CYS A 657 -32.80 25.26 27.46
CA CYS A 657 -33.20 25.76 26.14
C CYS A 657 -32.59 24.93 25.00
N LEU A 658 -31.30 24.61 25.09
CA LEU A 658 -30.62 23.80 24.09
C LEU A 658 -31.12 22.35 24.07
N SER A 659 -31.46 21.78 25.24
CA SER A 659 -32.00 20.41 25.31
C SER A 659 -33.37 20.29 24.68
N VAL A 660 -34.27 21.25 24.94
CA VAL A 660 -35.59 21.30 24.30
C VAL A 660 -35.45 21.52 22.79
N THR A 661 -34.52 22.38 22.37
CA THR A 661 -34.23 22.61 20.94
C THR A 661 -33.73 21.32 20.27
N ALA A 662 -32.84 20.57 20.92
CA ALA A 662 -32.37 19.28 20.42
C ALA A 662 -33.53 18.28 20.26
N LEU A 663 -34.44 18.21 21.24
CA LEU A 663 -35.62 17.35 21.20
C LEU A 663 -36.53 17.69 20.01
N VAL A 664 -36.77 18.97 19.73
CA VAL A 664 -37.55 19.41 18.57
C VAL A 664 -36.92 18.94 17.26
N PHE A 665 -35.60 19.06 17.11
CA PHE A 665 -34.91 18.59 15.91
C PHE A 665 -34.97 17.07 15.74
N PHE A 666 -34.80 16.28 16.80
CA PHE A 666 -34.91 14.83 16.71
C PHE A 666 -36.34 14.37 16.41
N LEU A 667 -37.35 15.00 17.02
CA LEU A 667 -38.76 14.74 16.69
C LEU A 667 -39.07 15.12 15.23
N ALA A 668 -38.47 16.19 14.72
CA ALA A 668 -38.60 16.60 13.31
C ALA A 668 -37.90 15.65 12.32
N ILE A 669 -37.04 14.73 12.79
CA ILE A 669 -36.49 13.62 12.00
C ILE A 669 -37.45 12.44 12.03
N ILE A 670 -37.93 12.05 13.23
CA ILE A 670 -38.86 10.91 13.42
C ILE A 670 -40.17 11.12 12.62
N THR A 671 -40.65 12.36 12.56
CA THR A 671 -41.90 12.71 11.83
C THR A 671 -41.70 12.99 10.34
N SER A 672 -40.47 12.90 9.83
CA SER A 672 -40.19 13.20 8.42
C SER A 672 -40.55 12.04 7.50
N ARG A 673 -40.87 12.35 6.23
CA ARG A 673 -41.26 11.35 5.22
C ARG A 673 -40.07 10.52 4.67
N CYS A 674 -38.84 10.91 5.02
CA CYS A 674 -37.59 10.25 4.63
C CYS A 674 -37.51 9.87 3.14
N GLU A 675 -37.81 10.82 2.26
CA GLU A 675 -37.67 10.62 0.82
C GLU A 675 -36.19 10.58 0.40
N GLU A 676 -35.88 9.97 -0.75
CA GLU A 676 -34.52 9.84 -1.29
C GLU A 676 -33.76 11.17 -1.31
N ASN A 677 -34.42 12.25 -1.73
CA ASN A 677 -33.82 13.60 -1.82
C ASN A 677 -33.53 14.23 -0.45
N ASP A 678 -34.25 13.83 0.61
CA ASP A 678 -34.09 14.41 1.94
C ASP A 678 -32.76 14.03 2.60
N PHE A 679 -32.16 12.90 2.19
CA PHE A 679 -30.85 12.43 2.64
C PHE A 679 -29.70 13.35 2.20
N GLN A 680 -29.91 14.23 1.21
CA GLN A 680 -28.84 15.08 0.72
C GLN A 680 -28.45 16.18 1.73
N VAL A 681 -29.44 16.93 2.24
CA VAL A 681 -29.23 18.13 3.05
C VAL A 681 -30.18 18.19 4.23
N ASN A 682 -31.47 17.93 4.03
CA ASN A 682 -32.51 18.14 5.03
C ASN A 682 -32.30 17.27 6.29
N LEU A 683 -32.18 15.95 6.14
CA LEU A 683 -32.05 15.03 7.27
C LEU A 683 -30.69 15.18 7.97
N PRO A 684 -29.53 15.17 7.26
CA PRO A 684 -28.23 15.31 7.91
C PRO A 684 -28.08 16.65 8.64
N ARG A 685 -28.64 17.75 8.12
CA ARG A 685 -28.60 19.06 8.77
C ARG A 685 -29.44 19.10 10.04
N LYS A 686 -30.65 18.51 10.02
CA LYS A 686 -31.47 18.37 11.24
C LYS A 686 -30.75 17.54 12.29
N LEU A 687 -30.15 16.41 11.90
CA LEU A 687 -29.39 15.55 12.81
C LEU A 687 -28.18 16.30 13.39
N LEU A 688 -27.43 17.02 12.56
CA LEU A 688 -26.28 17.80 13.00
C LEU A 688 -26.69 18.89 13.99
N MET A 689 -27.74 19.67 13.69
CA MET A 689 -28.24 20.70 14.60
C MET A 689 -28.72 20.08 15.94
N GLY A 690 -29.46 18.97 15.89
CA GLY A 690 -29.88 18.24 17.10
C GLY A 690 -28.71 17.80 17.97
N LEU A 691 -27.68 17.20 17.36
CA LEU A 691 -26.46 16.78 18.06
C LEU A 691 -25.65 17.97 18.62
N THR A 692 -25.54 19.08 17.89
CA THR A 692 -24.87 20.30 18.40
C THR A 692 -25.54 20.83 19.67
N CYS A 693 -26.86 20.96 19.64
CA CYS A 693 -27.64 21.43 20.77
C CYS A 693 -27.55 20.44 21.95
N LEU A 694 -27.57 19.13 21.67
CA LEU A 694 -27.44 18.09 22.69
C LEU A 694 -26.08 18.15 23.40
N PHE A 695 -24.97 18.20 22.67
CA PHE A 695 -23.64 18.27 23.27
C PHE A 695 -23.42 19.58 24.04
N ALA A 696 -23.89 20.70 23.49
CA ALA A 696 -23.82 21.99 24.19
C ALA A 696 -24.67 21.99 25.47
N SER A 697 -25.83 21.29 25.46
CA SER A 697 -26.66 21.11 26.66
C SER A 697 -25.97 20.25 27.72
N ILE A 698 -25.33 19.13 27.34
CA ILE A 698 -24.52 18.30 28.26
C ILE A 698 -23.41 19.13 28.91
N ALA A 699 -22.68 19.91 28.12
CA ALA A 699 -21.62 20.79 28.64
C ALA A 699 -22.18 21.85 29.60
N GLY A 700 -23.30 22.49 29.24
CA GLY A 700 -23.98 23.45 30.12
C GLY A 700 -24.44 22.82 31.44
N MET A 701 -24.98 21.61 31.40
CA MET A 701 -25.41 20.88 32.60
C MET A 701 -24.24 20.55 33.53
N LEU A 702 -23.08 20.17 32.98
CA LEU A 702 -21.88 19.90 33.77
C LEU A 702 -21.31 21.16 34.41
N LEU A 703 -21.29 22.27 33.66
CA LEU A 703 -20.87 23.57 34.20
C LEU A 703 -21.79 24.03 35.33
N SER A 704 -23.10 23.87 35.16
CA SER A 704 -24.10 24.11 36.20
C SER A 704 -23.85 23.23 37.44
N PHE A 705 -23.65 21.93 37.26
CA PHE A 705 -23.35 21.02 38.36
C PHE A 705 -22.09 21.41 39.13
N CYS A 706 -21.00 21.73 38.42
CA CYS A 706 -19.76 22.20 39.03
C CYS A 706 -19.97 23.49 39.81
N ALA A 707 -20.70 24.47 39.25
CA ALA A 707 -21.01 25.73 39.93
C ALA A 707 -21.87 25.52 41.18
N SER A 708 -22.94 24.72 41.07
CA SER A 708 -23.83 24.41 42.19
C SER A 708 -23.12 23.72 43.35
N HIS A 709 -22.19 22.82 43.06
CA HIS A 709 -21.53 22.04 44.10
C HIS A 709 -20.46 22.87 44.86
N THR A 710 -20.03 24.02 44.32
CA THR A 710 -19.19 24.96 45.08
C THR A 710 -19.87 25.52 46.33
N PHE A 711 -21.21 25.58 46.34
CA PHE A 711 -22.00 26.01 47.51
C PHE A 711 -22.05 24.99 48.65
N ILE A 712 -21.85 23.71 48.34
CA ILE A 712 -21.90 22.60 49.32
C ILE A 712 -20.53 22.37 49.97
N LEU A 713 -19.44 22.74 49.29
CA LEU A 713 -18.06 22.48 49.73
C LEU A 713 -17.54 23.60 50.63
N THR A 714 -17.20 23.27 51.88
CA THR A 714 -16.43 24.16 52.78
C THR A 714 -14.98 24.33 52.27
N ASP A 715 -14.33 25.45 52.57
CA ASP A 715 -12.99 25.79 52.05
C ASP A 715 -11.92 24.70 52.27
N LYS A 716 -12.02 23.93 53.36
CA LYS A 716 -11.12 22.80 53.65
C LYS A 716 -11.32 21.58 52.73
N LEU A 717 -12.52 21.40 52.17
CA LEU A 717 -12.88 20.27 51.30
C LEU A 717 -12.76 20.60 49.80
N ARG A 718 -12.57 21.88 49.43
CA ARG A 718 -12.42 22.30 48.02
C ARG A 718 -11.25 21.62 47.31
N ILE A 719 -10.09 21.50 47.98
CA ILE A 719 -8.90 20.84 47.42
C ILE A 719 -9.14 19.32 47.25
N THR A 720 -9.88 18.69 48.16
CA THR A 720 -10.23 17.26 48.11
C THR A 720 -11.30 16.94 47.05
N ALA A 721 -12.13 17.91 46.67
CA ALA A 721 -13.19 17.73 45.68
C ALA A 721 -12.70 17.75 44.22
N VAL A 722 -11.59 18.44 43.93
CA VAL A 722 -10.99 18.50 42.57
C VAL A 722 -10.72 17.12 41.96
N PRO A 723 -10.06 16.16 42.65
CA PRO A 723 -9.87 14.81 42.09
C PRO A 723 -11.19 14.05 41.92
N ILE A 724 -12.21 14.30 42.75
CA ILE A 724 -13.53 13.68 42.61
C ILE A 724 -14.24 14.19 41.35
N TYR A 725 -14.18 15.49 41.06
CA TYR A 725 -14.69 16.04 39.79
C TYR A 725 -13.93 15.53 38.57
N ALA A 726 -12.61 15.39 38.68
CA ALA A 726 -11.80 14.81 37.61
C ALA A 726 -12.25 13.37 37.29
N VAL A 727 -12.50 12.54 38.32
CA VAL A 727 -13.01 11.17 38.16
C VAL A 727 -14.46 11.16 37.65
N ALA A 728 -15.33 12.05 38.15
CA ALA A 728 -16.72 12.17 37.68
C ALA A 728 -16.84 12.68 36.24
N GLY A 729 -15.85 13.41 35.74
CA GLY A 729 -15.75 13.83 34.34
C GLY A 729 -15.29 12.72 33.39
N ILE A 730 -14.69 11.62 33.89
CA ILE A 730 -14.19 10.52 33.06
C ILE A 730 -15.31 9.87 32.23
N PRO A 731 -16.49 9.48 32.78
CA PRO A 731 -17.56 8.90 31.97
C PRO A 731 -18.08 9.84 30.87
N VAL A 732 -18.19 11.15 31.14
CA VAL A 732 -18.63 12.15 30.16
C VAL A 732 -17.60 12.32 29.07
N THR A 733 -16.32 12.45 29.43
CA THR A 733 -15.23 12.59 28.46
C THR A 733 -15.08 11.34 27.60
N LEU A 734 -15.24 10.14 28.17
CA LEU A 734 -15.28 8.89 27.42
C LEU A 734 -16.48 8.84 26.46
N PHE A 735 -17.66 9.26 26.91
CA PHE A 735 -18.85 9.35 26.05
C PHE A 735 -18.64 10.36 24.89
N ALA A 736 -18.05 11.53 25.19
CA ALA A 736 -17.69 12.51 24.17
C ALA A 736 -16.68 11.92 23.17
N ILE A 737 -15.63 11.25 23.63
CA ILE A 737 -14.65 10.59 22.75
C ILE A 737 -15.30 9.52 21.87
N ALA A 738 -16.29 8.79 22.37
CA ALA A 738 -17.02 7.78 21.59
C ALA A 738 -17.95 8.37 20.53
N GLN A 739 -18.60 9.52 20.80
CA GLN A 739 -19.63 10.12 19.94
C GLN A 739 -19.13 11.24 19.01
N LEU A 740 -18.06 11.94 19.40
CA LEU A 740 -17.41 12.98 18.58
C LEU A 740 -16.99 12.49 17.18
N PRO A 741 -16.51 11.25 16.98
CA PRO A 741 -16.13 10.78 15.66
C PRO A 741 -17.32 10.81 14.67
N LEU A 742 -18.53 10.47 15.10
CA LEU A 742 -19.74 10.55 14.26
C LEU A 742 -20.11 12.01 13.96
N TYR A 743 -20.02 12.87 14.96
CA TYR A 743 -20.29 14.30 14.81
C TYR A 743 -19.34 14.97 13.80
N PHE A 744 -18.04 14.70 13.89
CA PHE A 744 -17.07 15.23 12.92
C PHE A 744 -17.30 14.68 11.52
N ASP A 745 -17.67 13.40 11.38
CA ASP A 745 -18.01 12.81 10.08
C ASP A 745 -19.25 13.50 9.47
N LEU A 746 -20.26 13.81 10.29
CA LEU A 746 -21.46 14.58 9.88
C LEU A 746 -21.15 16.01 9.47
N VAL A 747 -20.34 16.73 10.26
CA VAL A 747 -19.88 18.09 9.93
C VAL A 747 -19.11 18.06 8.61
N TRP A 748 -18.17 17.13 8.46
CA TRP A 748 -17.38 16.97 7.25
C TRP A 748 -18.25 16.67 6.03
N ALA A 749 -19.18 15.72 6.18
CA ALA A 749 -20.13 15.36 5.15
C ALA A 749 -21.05 16.53 4.79
N ALA A 750 -21.45 17.39 5.74
CA ALA A 750 -22.32 18.54 5.48
C ALA A 750 -21.64 19.60 4.60
N PHE A 751 -20.38 19.96 4.90
CA PHE A 751 -19.68 21.04 4.20
C PHE A 751 -19.01 20.62 2.88
N ARG A 752 -18.70 19.33 2.70
CA ARG A 752 -18.06 18.85 1.46
C ARG A 752 -19.06 18.74 0.31
N THR A 753 -18.71 19.30 -0.85
CA THR A 753 -19.49 19.20 -2.09
C THR A 753 -19.22 17.88 -2.81
N VAL A 754 -17.95 17.49 -2.89
CA VAL A 754 -17.51 16.26 -3.55
C VAL A 754 -17.19 15.19 -2.51
N PRO A 755 -17.70 13.97 -2.70
CA PRO A 755 -17.31 12.81 -1.93
C PRO A 755 -15.81 12.57 -1.89
N GLN A 756 -15.31 12.46 -0.67
CA GLN A 756 -13.98 11.95 -0.43
C GLN A 756 -14.13 10.64 0.34
N ARG A 757 -13.38 9.63 -0.10
CA ARG A 757 -13.18 8.36 0.59
C ARG A 757 -13.00 8.60 2.10
N SER A 758 -13.97 8.20 2.91
CA SER A 758 -13.90 8.20 4.38
C SER A 758 -13.75 6.77 4.86
N TYR A 759 -12.85 6.52 5.81
CA TYR A 759 -12.34 5.18 6.11
C TYR A 759 -12.02 4.94 7.58
N LYS A 760 -13.03 5.00 8.44
CA LYS A 760 -12.91 4.24 9.69
C LYS A 760 -13.01 2.75 9.34
N LEU A 761 -11.86 2.14 9.07
CA LEU A 761 -11.69 0.71 9.34
C LEU A 761 -11.77 0.58 10.86
N PHE A 762 -12.88 0.02 11.36
CA PHE A 762 -12.79 -0.69 12.63
C PHE A 762 -11.81 -1.83 12.38
N SER A 763 -10.67 -1.80 13.05
CA SER A 763 -9.83 -2.96 13.22
C SER A 763 -10.71 -4.08 13.76
N GLU A 764 -10.91 -5.14 12.98
CA GLU A 764 -11.29 -6.44 13.53
C GLU A 764 -10.13 -6.99 14.37
#